data_AF-A0A7R9PIM3-F1
#
_entry.id   AF-A0A7R9PIM3-F1
#
_cell.length_a   1.000
_cell.length_b   1.000
_cell.length_c   1.000
_cell.angle_alpha   90.00
_cell.angle_beta   90.00
_cell.angle_gamma   90.00
#
_symmetry.space_group_name_H-M   'P 1'
#
loop_
_entity.id
_entity.type
_entity.pdbx_description
1 polymer ?
#
loop_
_entity_poly.entity_id
_entity_poly.type
_entity_poly.pdbx_seq_one_letter_code
_entity_poly.pdbx_strand_id
1 'polypeptide(L)'
;MTQLWLKTRGRRVERHKTHLLTLRSDISLLNRDNGVKVIPEADSVFLNGEGVRDRLRFDLPRPFKLHKLESGPSTQVSVNRDDALHYYKQMYTIRRMETAAGNMYKEKIVRGFCHLYSGQEACAVGIKAALRPYDDVITAYRAHGWAHLMGVSHLGVLAELTGRQSGCARGKGGSMHMYTSHFYGGNGIVGAQVPLGVGLAFASKYMGTDGVSVALYGDGAANQGQIFEVYNIAKLLDLPCIFVCENNGYGMGTSVDRAAASTTYYTRGDYIPGIWVDGMDVLAMREAARYAVNHCSTGKGPIILEAFTYRYSGHSMSDPGTSYRTREEVQEVRQTRDPITSFKDKIISTELATAEELKTLEADIRKEVDEATKKAKADKEIGLDELTTDIYADPIETDIRGTTPWNRLPHKSLNLAAPEDEEKTNALYEDIFHYLGEFGRYQKRLYFLLCLPAISCALHKLGGVFLQAKPAHRCRLPNEDSTVEYSLPSGILNMTYPWDDKTGAWSSCLILNTNFTPEYYASGVPATASVPCTSWVYDTSLYASSTVMETKLDTIFHCEKLLKTKMLSEGRETRSTVRKTVLFKQSSASQKFNLVCEDSWIPATTDAMFMFGDLIGSVTFGYFSDRFGRRPIFFTSLIIQSIAGIGAALMPNALTFGIARFIIGLTASALYIASFILALELVGPSKRLFAAMTYAYFFTTGYVLSALFSYLLNNWSGDDSPRTFLAHLLVVSTFSIYPSFVIAHLLVVSTFSVYPSSARFVLQSVTIVCRILPESSRWLLSKGRQTEAKQILNKVAKTNNVVIPEKVLDNLGAVTTNDDEGKGKHSALDLVRYPNLRNRSLNIFFNWVRFVISCTYFGLSWNSSSLGGNDYLNFLISGLVEIPAPGLLILTLDRWGRKPLFTGTMLLTASVLLLSNLIPQDLNWLRITLIMIGKLSVTASFNVVYIMSAEQFPTVLRNVGIGSSSTCARIGGIVAPYVIYSATTWKAFPEVIFGLLTLSGGLLGLLLPETFNKKLPDTVQEGENYGKDLEKRQKSNRRSRTSDTNQDLPLG
;
A
#
# COMPACT_ATOMS: atom_id res chain seq x y z
N MET A 1 -19.00 -11.53 -72.82
CA MET A 1 -18.83 -10.66 -71.62
C MET A 1 -18.67 -9.17 -71.96
N THR A 2 -17.90 -8.79 -72.98
CA THR A 2 -17.66 -7.39 -73.37
C THR A 2 -18.93 -6.64 -73.84
N GLN A 3 -19.88 -7.32 -74.49
CA GLN A 3 -21.17 -6.72 -74.83
C GLN A 3 -22.10 -6.52 -73.62
N LEU A 4 -21.99 -7.36 -72.59
CA LEU A 4 -22.74 -7.19 -71.33
C LEU A 4 -22.23 -5.98 -70.54
N TRP A 5 -20.92 -5.72 -70.63
CA TRP A 5 -20.23 -4.56 -70.06
C TRP A 5 -20.58 -3.25 -70.78
N LEU A 6 -20.74 -3.27 -72.12
CA LEU A 6 -21.20 -2.10 -72.89
C LEU A 6 -22.69 -1.80 -72.70
N LYS A 7 -23.55 -2.83 -72.58
CA LYS A 7 -24.99 -2.66 -72.26
C LYS A 7 -25.21 -2.09 -70.86
N THR A 8 -24.36 -2.43 -69.89
CA THR A 8 -24.40 -1.84 -68.53
C THR A 8 -23.87 -0.42 -68.48
N ARG A 9 -22.90 -0.04 -69.34
CA ARG A 9 -22.48 1.35 -69.51
C ARG A 9 -23.54 2.23 -70.17
N GLY A 10 -24.20 1.76 -71.23
CA GLY A 10 -25.29 2.49 -71.89
C GLY A 10 -26.48 2.78 -70.96
N ARG A 11 -26.93 1.77 -70.21
CA ARG A 11 -27.98 1.95 -69.17
C ARG A 11 -27.53 2.82 -67.99
N ARG A 12 -26.22 2.93 -67.71
CA ARG A 12 -25.67 3.82 -66.68
C ARG A 12 -25.64 5.28 -67.09
N VAL A 13 -25.32 5.61 -68.34
CA VAL A 13 -25.34 6.99 -68.84
C VAL A 13 -26.77 7.52 -68.88
N GLU A 14 -27.72 6.66 -69.24
CA GLU A 14 -29.14 7.01 -69.25
C GLU A 14 -29.66 7.21 -67.83
N ARG A 15 -29.32 6.32 -66.87
CA ARG A 15 -29.57 6.55 -65.43
C ARG A 15 -28.88 7.79 -64.88
N HIS A 16 -27.69 8.16 -65.35
CA HIS A 16 -26.98 9.37 -64.91
C HIS A 16 -27.67 10.65 -65.42
N LYS A 17 -28.25 10.62 -66.63
CA LYS A 17 -29.13 11.69 -67.13
C LYS A 17 -30.46 11.74 -66.37
N THR A 18 -31.05 10.60 -66.04
CA THR A 18 -32.24 10.55 -65.17
C THR A 18 -31.91 11.02 -63.75
N HIS A 19 -30.69 10.77 -63.25
CA HIS A 19 -30.20 11.20 -61.95
C HIS A 19 -29.87 12.69 -61.90
N LEU A 20 -29.36 13.28 -62.99
CA LEU A 20 -29.21 14.73 -63.14
C LEU A 20 -30.58 15.43 -63.19
N LEU A 21 -31.60 14.78 -63.75
CA LEU A 21 -32.98 15.26 -63.72
C LEU A 21 -33.66 15.05 -62.37
N THR A 22 -33.30 14.02 -61.59
CA THR A 22 -33.79 13.83 -60.21
C THR A 22 -33.03 14.67 -59.18
N LEU A 23 -31.74 14.91 -59.36
CA LEU A 23 -30.98 15.92 -58.60
C LEU A 23 -31.47 17.32 -58.95
N ARG A 24 -31.77 17.62 -60.23
CA ARG A 24 -32.48 18.87 -60.57
C ARG A 24 -33.88 18.89 -60.00
N SER A 25 -34.63 17.80 -59.96
CA SER A 25 -35.97 17.79 -59.38
C SER A 25 -35.92 17.96 -57.87
N ASP A 26 -34.99 17.31 -57.18
CA ASP A 26 -34.80 17.40 -55.73
C ASP A 26 -34.21 18.76 -55.35
N ILE A 27 -33.26 19.32 -56.11
CA ILE A 27 -32.76 20.70 -55.96
C ILE A 27 -33.85 21.73 -56.33
N SER A 28 -34.74 21.44 -57.29
CA SER A 28 -35.87 22.32 -57.64
C SER A 28 -37.06 22.22 -56.68
N LEU A 29 -37.24 21.07 -56.02
CA LEU A 29 -38.19 20.84 -54.92
C LEU A 29 -37.65 21.43 -53.62
N LEU A 30 -36.32 21.51 -53.46
CA LEU A 30 -35.62 22.24 -52.38
C LEU A 30 -35.69 23.78 -52.54
N ASN A 31 -36.12 24.30 -53.69
CA ASN A 31 -36.15 25.74 -54.04
C ASN A 31 -37.55 26.36 -54.07
N ARG A 32 -38.60 25.67 -53.58
CA ARG A 32 -39.95 26.25 -53.49
C ARG A 32 -40.34 26.53 -52.04
N ASP A 33 -40.77 27.78 -51.84
CA ASP A 33 -41.40 28.38 -50.65
C ASP A 33 -40.48 28.96 -49.56
N ASN A 34 -39.84 30.09 -49.90
CA ASN A 34 -39.35 31.08 -48.93
C ASN A 34 -40.54 31.89 -48.35
N GLY A 35 -41.32 31.27 -47.48
CA GLY A 35 -42.42 31.91 -46.76
C GLY A 35 -42.36 31.62 -45.26
N VAL A 36 -41.57 32.39 -44.50
CA VAL A 36 -41.63 32.35 -43.03
C VAL A 36 -42.90 33.10 -42.60
N LYS A 37 -43.90 32.37 -42.08
CA LYS A 37 -45.05 32.99 -41.41
C LYS A 37 -44.70 33.30 -39.96
N VAL A 38 -44.53 34.58 -39.66
CA VAL A 38 -44.52 35.10 -38.29
C VAL A 38 -45.97 35.09 -37.79
N ILE A 39 -46.26 34.37 -36.70
CA ILE A 39 -47.56 34.43 -36.03
C ILE A 39 -47.43 35.40 -34.86
N PRO A 40 -48.03 36.60 -34.91
CA PRO A 40 -48.16 37.45 -33.74
C PRO A 40 -49.36 36.96 -32.93
N GLU A 41 -49.13 36.22 -31.84
CA GLU A 41 -50.16 36.05 -30.81
C GLU A 41 -49.93 37.05 -29.67
N ALA A 42 -51.03 37.71 -29.32
CA ALA A 42 -51.18 38.61 -28.18
C ALA A 42 -50.86 37.87 -26.87
N ASP A 43 -50.39 38.64 -25.88
CA ASP A 43 -50.16 38.25 -24.49
C ASP A 43 -48.80 37.60 -24.16
N SER A 44 -47.71 38.34 -24.38
CA SER A 44 -46.77 38.74 -23.32
C SER A 44 -45.58 39.51 -23.92
N VAL A 45 -45.79 40.79 -24.21
CA VAL A 45 -44.73 41.71 -24.66
C VAL A 45 -44.12 42.35 -23.40
N PHE A 46 -42.94 41.89 -22.99
CA PHE A 46 -42.10 42.65 -22.06
C PHE A 46 -41.13 43.48 -22.91
N LEU A 47 -41.38 44.79 -22.97
CA LEU A 47 -40.46 45.79 -23.51
C LEU A 47 -39.55 46.23 -22.37
N ASN A 48 -38.23 46.11 -22.53
CA ASN A 48 -37.31 46.93 -21.73
C ASN A 48 -37.39 48.39 -22.22
N GLY A 49 -37.01 49.35 -21.36
CA GLY A 49 -37.13 50.80 -21.57
C GLY A 49 -36.43 51.40 -22.80
N GLU A 50 -35.90 50.57 -23.70
CA GLU A 50 -35.28 50.93 -24.99
C GLU A 50 -35.97 50.28 -26.21
N GLY A 51 -37.09 49.57 -26.04
CA GLY A 51 -37.95 49.14 -27.16
C GLY A 51 -37.57 47.84 -27.88
N VAL A 52 -36.87 46.90 -27.21
CA VAL A 52 -36.43 45.61 -27.81
C VAL A 52 -37.21 44.42 -27.22
N ARG A 53 -37.54 43.41 -28.05
CA ARG A 53 -38.34 42.21 -27.70
C ARG A 53 -37.49 41.15 -26.97
N ASP A 54 -37.97 40.64 -25.83
CA ASP A 54 -37.18 39.81 -24.90
C ASP A 54 -37.24 38.28 -25.14
N ARG A 55 -38.34 37.77 -25.71
CA ARG A 55 -38.52 36.35 -26.08
C ARG A 55 -39.28 36.20 -27.39
N LEU A 56 -38.75 35.42 -28.32
CA LEU A 56 -39.38 35.15 -29.61
C LEU A 56 -39.50 33.66 -29.87
N ARG A 57 -40.65 33.23 -30.41
CA ARG A 57 -40.91 31.86 -30.86
C ARG A 57 -40.63 31.76 -32.37
N PHE A 58 -39.94 30.71 -32.76
CA PHE A 58 -39.56 30.36 -34.11
C PHE A 58 -40.18 29.03 -34.48
N ASP A 59 -40.75 28.94 -35.69
CA ASP A 59 -40.99 27.65 -36.32
C ASP A 59 -39.74 27.23 -37.10
N LEU A 60 -39.25 26.02 -36.83
CA LEU A 60 -38.12 25.47 -37.57
C LEU A 60 -38.54 25.19 -39.02
N PRO A 61 -37.71 25.59 -40.01
CA PRO A 61 -38.06 25.47 -41.42
C PRO A 61 -38.13 24.01 -41.92
N ARG A 62 -37.58 23.05 -41.16
CA ARG A 62 -37.53 21.63 -41.53
C ARG A 62 -37.96 20.72 -40.39
N PRO A 63 -38.89 19.78 -40.61
CA PRO A 63 -39.28 18.81 -39.61
C PRO A 63 -38.20 17.74 -39.43
N PHE A 64 -38.07 17.24 -38.20
CA PHE A 64 -37.19 16.12 -37.86
C PHE A 64 -37.69 14.83 -38.48
N LYS A 65 -36.81 14.01 -39.06
CA LYS A 65 -37.18 12.64 -39.49
C LYS A 65 -36.88 11.68 -38.35
N LEU A 66 -37.86 10.86 -37.99
CA LEU A 66 -37.78 9.96 -36.84
C LEU A 66 -37.64 8.50 -37.29
N HIS A 67 -36.92 7.71 -36.50
CA HIS A 67 -36.83 6.26 -36.61
C HIS A 67 -37.18 5.63 -35.26
N LYS A 68 -38.20 4.76 -35.23
CA LYS A 68 -38.69 4.08 -34.02
C LYS A 68 -39.02 5.01 -32.84
N LEU A 69 -39.56 6.20 -33.12
CA LEU A 69 -40.08 7.16 -32.12
C LEU A 69 -41.48 7.63 -32.51
N GLU A 70 -42.41 7.66 -31.55
CA GLU A 70 -43.79 8.14 -31.75
C GLU A 70 -43.92 9.66 -31.68
N SER A 71 -43.09 10.31 -30.85
CA SER A 71 -43.04 11.78 -30.71
C SER A 71 -41.62 12.29 -30.88
N GLY A 72 -41.45 13.33 -31.71
CA GLY A 72 -40.17 13.97 -31.99
C GLY A 72 -39.93 15.24 -31.16
N PRO A 73 -38.81 15.95 -31.39
CA PRO A 73 -38.57 17.26 -30.80
C PRO A 73 -39.60 18.29 -31.29
N SER A 74 -39.90 19.29 -30.45
CA SER A 74 -40.80 20.39 -30.82
C SER A 74 -40.23 21.17 -32.02
N THR A 75 -41.08 21.46 -33.00
CA THR A 75 -40.73 22.35 -34.13
C THR A 75 -40.84 23.83 -33.77
N GLN A 76 -41.50 24.15 -32.64
CA GLN A 76 -41.60 25.49 -32.08
C GLN A 76 -40.49 25.71 -31.04
N VAL A 77 -39.71 26.77 -31.23
CA VAL A 77 -38.48 27.04 -30.47
C VAL A 77 -38.49 28.47 -29.95
N SER A 78 -38.22 28.68 -28.66
CA SER A 78 -38.01 30.02 -28.10
C SER A 78 -36.52 30.31 -27.86
N VAL A 79 -36.10 31.55 -28.10
CA VAL A 79 -34.72 32.00 -27.83
C VAL A 79 -34.76 33.40 -27.21
N ASN A 80 -33.95 33.60 -26.17
CA ASN A 80 -33.74 34.90 -25.53
C ASN A 80 -32.62 35.66 -26.25
N ARG A 81 -32.60 36.99 -26.14
CA ARG A 81 -31.55 37.84 -26.72
C ARG A 81 -30.13 37.42 -26.28
N ASP A 82 -29.93 37.21 -24.98
CA ASP A 82 -28.62 36.87 -24.42
C ASP A 82 -28.10 35.52 -24.92
N ASP A 83 -28.99 34.51 -24.99
CA ASP A 83 -28.65 33.18 -25.52
C ASP A 83 -28.29 33.25 -27.00
N ALA A 84 -29.03 34.06 -27.78
CA ALA A 84 -28.75 34.24 -29.21
C ALA A 84 -27.38 34.91 -29.44
N LEU A 85 -27.07 35.97 -28.69
CA LEU A 85 -25.76 36.62 -28.73
C LEU A 85 -24.64 35.66 -28.28
N HIS A 86 -24.89 34.84 -27.27
CA HIS A 86 -23.95 33.84 -26.79
C HIS A 86 -23.63 32.77 -27.85
N TYR A 87 -24.65 32.19 -28.50
CA TYR A 87 -24.45 31.20 -29.56
C TYR A 87 -23.74 31.80 -30.78
N TYR A 88 -24.10 33.03 -31.15
CA TYR A 88 -23.43 33.75 -32.24
C TYR A 88 -21.94 33.98 -31.94
N LYS A 89 -21.64 34.45 -30.71
CA LYS A 89 -20.27 34.62 -30.22
C LYS A 89 -19.48 33.32 -30.35
N GLN A 90 -20.01 32.22 -29.82
CA GLN A 90 -19.34 30.91 -29.86
C GLN A 90 -19.08 30.40 -31.28
N MET A 91 -20.06 30.47 -32.18
CA MET A 91 -19.88 30.03 -33.57
C MET A 91 -18.83 30.88 -34.31
N TYR A 92 -18.88 32.20 -34.13
CA TYR A 92 -17.94 33.11 -34.77
C TYR A 92 -16.51 32.91 -34.24
N THR A 93 -16.36 32.71 -32.94
CA THR A 93 -15.09 32.37 -32.31
C THR A 93 -14.47 31.11 -32.91
N ILE A 94 -15.23 30.02 -33.06
CA ILE A 94 -14.75 28.78 -33.68
C ILE A 94 -14.28 29.06 -35.11
N ARG A 95 -15.09 29.76 -35.92
CA ARG A 95 -14.73 30.13 -37.30
C ARG A 95 -13.42 30.91 -37.39
N ARG A 96 -13.21 31.86 -36.48
CA ARG A 96 -12.00 32.68 -36.41
C ARG A 96 -10.78 31.89 -35.99
N MET A 97 -10.92 31.05 -34.95
CA MET A 97 -9.86 30.15 -34.48
C MET A 97 -9.41 29.19 -35.58
N GLU A 98 -10.33 28.57 -36.31
CA GLU A 98 -10.03 27.65 -37.40
C GLU A 98 -9.38 28.36 -38.60
N THR A 99 -9.79 29.59 -38.89
CA THR A 99 -9.14 30.42 -39.92
C THR A 99 -7.70 30.75 -39.53
N ALA A 100 -7.45 31.08 -38.26
CA ALA A 100 -6.10 31.33 -37.75
C ALA A 100 -5.24 30.07 -37.81
N ALA A 101 -5.78 28.91 -37.39
CA ALA A 101 -5.10 27.61 -37.50
C ALA A 101 -4.74 27.27 -38.95
N GLY A 102 -5.66 27.48 -39.89
CA GLY A 102 -5.41 27.26 -41.32
C GLY A 102 -4.32 28.17 -41.89
N ASN A 103 -4.24 29.43 -41.46
CA ASN A 103 -3.15 30.34 -41.85
C ASN A 103 -1.80 29.93 -41.26
N MET A 104 -1.76 29.57 -39.97
CA MET A 104 -0.54 29.11 -39.31
C MET A 104 0.00 27.79 -39.90
N TYR A 105 -0.87 26.92 -40.42
CA TYR A 105 -0.46 25.73 -41.15
C TYR A 105 0.21 26.07 -42.47
N LYS A 106 -0.33 27.03 -43.22
CA LYS A 106 0.30 27.52 -44.47
C LYS A 106 1.65 28.20 -44.22
N GLU A 107 1.79 28.87 -43.08
CA GLU A 107 3.05 29.45 -42.60
C GLU A 107 4.04 28.39 -42.07
N LYS A 108 3.67 27.10 -42.07
CA LYS A 108 4.45 25.96 -41.53
C LYS A 108 4.74 26.01 -40.03
N ILE A 109 3.99 26.82 -39.28
CA ILE A 109 4.08 26.89 -37.82
C ILE A 109 3.34 25.68 -37.22
N VAL A 110 2.17 25.36 -37.76
CA VAL A 110 1.46 24.12 -37.44
C VAL A 110 1.92 23.04 -38.41
N ARG A 111 2.21 21.84 -37.88
CA ARG A 111 2.73 20.70 -38.63
C ARG A 111 1.89 19.44 -38.41
N GLY A 112 2.11 18.42 -39.25
CA GLY A 112 1.38 17.15 -39.15
C GLY A 112 -0.08 17.28 -39.61
N PHE A 113 -1.01 16.74 -38.84
CA PHE A 113 -2.44 16.79 -39.13
C PHE A 113 -3.08 18.06 -38.60
N CYS A 114 -4.02 18.63 -39.37
CA CYS A 114 -4.85 19.75 -38.94
C CYS A 114 -6.20 19.64 -39.65
N HIS A 115 -7.26 19.38 -38.88
CA HIS A 115 -8.62 19.14 -39.38
C HIS A 115 -9.54 20.27 -38.93
N LEU A 116 -9.87 21.18 -39.84
CA LEU A 116 -10.61 22.41 -39.50
C LEU A 116 -12.11 22.16 -39.36
N TYR A 117 -12.74 22.58 -38.26
CA TYR A 117 -14.18 22.43 -38.01
C TYR A 117 -15.07 23.47 -38.74
N SER A 118 -14.50 24.19 -39.72
CA SER A 118 -15.20 25.28 -40.39
C SER A 118 -16.37 24.80 -41.27
N GLY A 119 -17.57 25.34 -40.98
CA GLY A 119 -18.84 24.99 -41.60
C GLY A 119 -19.75 24.12 -40.72
N GLN A 120 -19.21 23.54 -39.64
CA GLN A 120 -19.93 22.63 -38.74
C GLN A 120 -20.26 23.26 -37.37
N GLU A 121 -20.04 24.57 -37.22
CA GLU A 121 -20.10 25.26 -35.93
C GLU A 121 -21.47 25.14 -35.25
N ALA A 122 -22.55 25.18 -36.02
CA ALA A 122 -23.91 25.01 -35.50
C ALA A 122 -24.14 23.65 -34.83
N CYS A 123 -23.47 22.60 -35.31
CA CYS A 123 -23.58 21.26 -34.72
C CYS A 123 -22.98 21.24 -33.31
N ALA A 124 -21.76 21.75 -33.14
CA ALA A 124 -21.08 21.74 -31.84
C ALA A 124 -21.75 22.69 -30.83
N VAL A 125 -22.07 23.92 -31.25
CA VAL A 125 -22.71 24.93 -30.39
C VAL A 125 -24.14 24.50 -30.02
N GLY A 126 -24.89 23.96 -30.97
CA GLY A 126 -26.26 23.50 -30.73
C GLY A 126 -26.32 22.35 -29.73
N ILE A 127 -25.43 21.36 -29.85
CA ILE A 127 -25.36 20.26 -28.89
C ILE A 127 -24.90 20.78 -27.52
N LYS A 128 -23.82 21.58 -27.46
CA LYS A 128 -23.31 22.13 -26.18
C LYS A 128 -24.38 22.92 -25.42
N ALA A 129 -25.23 23.66 -26.11
CA ALA A 129 -26.31 24.43 -25.51
C ALA A 129 -27.38 23.56 -24.80
N ALA A 130 -27.44 22.26 -25.09
CA ALA A 130 -28.34 21.32 -24.43
C ALA A 130 -27.67 20.47 -23.33
N LEU A 131 -26.34 20.47 -23.27
CA LEU A 131 -25.57 19.68 -22.31
C LEU A 131 -25.44 20.36 -20.95
N ARG A 132 -25.47 19.56 -19.90
CA ARG A 132 -25.21 20.00 -18.52
C ARG A 132 -23.70 19.99 -18.25
N PRO A 133 -23.22 20.67 -17.18
CA PRO A 133 -21.79 20.79 -16.92
C PRO A 133 -21.06 19.46 -16.67
N TYR A 134 -21.77 18.44 -16.20
CA TYR A 134 -21.24 17.10 -15.89
C TYR A 134 -21.52 16.06 -16.99
N ASP A 135 -22.11 16.46 -18.12
CA ASP A 135 -22.33 15.55 -19.26
C ASP A 135 -21.02 15.40 -20.05
N ASP A 136 -20.73 14.17 -20.45
CA ASP A 136 -19.46 13.80 -21.06
C ASP A 136 -19.53 13.88 -22.59
N VAL A 137 -18.48 14.39 -23.23
CA VAL A 137 -18.38 14.46 -24.70
C VAL A 137 -17.11 13.78 -25.18
N ILE A 138 -17.22 12.99 -26.25
CA ILE A 138 -16.08 12.38 -26.92
C ILE A 138 -16.25 12.41 -28.45
N THR A 139 -15.19 12.77 -29.17
CA THR A 139 -15.24 12.92 -30.63
C THR A 139 -13.99 12.36 -31.32
N ALA A 140 -13.98 12.38 -32.65
CA ALA A 140 -12.82 12.02 -33.48
C ALA A 140 -11.79 13.16 -33.49
N TYR A 141 -10.89 13.18 -34.47
CA TYR A 141 -9.81 14.17 -34.58
C TYR A 141 -10.25 15.60 -34.95
N ARG A 142 -11.51 15.83 -35.35
CA ARG A 142 -12.01 17.17 -35.73
C ARG A 142 -12.54 17.90 -34.48
N ALA A 143 -11.65 18.16 -33.54
CA ALA A 143 -12.01 18.44 -32.15
C ALA A 143 -11.81 19.89 -31.70
N HIS A 144 -11.24 20.81 -32.50
CA HIS A 144 -10.85 22.13 -32.00
C HIS A 144 -12.05 22.94 -31.46
N GLY A 145 -13.16 22.96 -32.21
CA GLY A 145 -14.40 23.62 -31.78
C GLY A 145 -14.96 23.01 -30.49
N TRP A 146 -14.94 21.69 -30.38
CA TRP A 146 -15.38 20.96 -29.18
C TRP A 146 -14.50 21.24 -27.96
N ALA A 147 -13.17 21.20 -28.13
CA ALA A 147 -12.22 21.50 -27.05
C ALA A 147 -12.45 22.91 -26.50
N HIS A 148 -12.68 23.89 -27.38
CA HIS A 148 -12.98 25.25 -26.97
C HIS A 148 -14.32 25.36 -26.20
N LEU A 149 -15.38 24.75 -26.73
CA LEU A 149 -16.71 24.77 -26.11
C LEU A 149 -16.77 24.05 -24.76
N MET A 150 -15.89 23.07 -24.53
CA MET A 150 -15.79 22.32 -23.28
C MET A 150 -14.85 22.97 -22.26
N GLY A 151 -14.31 24.16 -22.54
CA GLY A 151 -13.60 24.99 -21.56
C GLY A 151 -12.12 25.24 -21.85
N VAL A 152 -11.55 24.73 -22.94
CA VAL A 152 -10.18 25.07 -23.32
C VAL A 152 -10.11 26.50 -23.88
N SER A 153 -9.19 27.31 -23.36
CA SER A 153 -8.98 28.68 -23.84
C SER A 153 -8.50 28.70 -25.30
N HIS A 154 -8.80 29.79 -26.03
CA HIS A 154 -8.30 29.99 -27.40
C HIS A 154 -6.78 29.82 -27.49
N LEU A 155 -6.07 30.33 -26.48
CA LEU A 155 -4.63 30.21 -26.38
C LEU A 155 -4.20 28.75 -26.23
N GLY A 156 -4.86 27.97 -25.35
CA GLY A 156 -4.53 26.57 -25.12
C GLY A 156 -4.72 25.69 -26.37
N VAL A 157 -5.78 25.94 -27.15
CA VAL A 157 -6.00 25.24 -28.43
C VAL A 157 -4.94 25.62 -29.46
N LEU A 158 -4.71 26.92 -29.67
CA LEU A 158 -3.74 27.39 -30.68
C LEU A 158 -2.29 27.03 -30.32
N ALA A 159 -1.91 27.08 -29.03
CA ALA A 159 -0.59 26.69 -28.55
C ALA A 159 -0.34 25.19 -28.68
N GLU A 160 -1.38 24.35 -28.53
CA GLU A 160 -1.27 22.91 -28.79
C GLU A 160 -1.05 22.63 -30.28
N LEU A 161 -1.73 23.36 -31.17
CA LEU A 161 -1.50 23.27 -32.62
C LEU A 161 -0.07 23.66 -33.03
N THR A 162 0.52 24.64 -32.34
CA THR A 162 1.92 25.07 -32.57
C THR A 162 2.95 24.24 -31.79
N GLY A 163 2.52 23.26 -30.98
CA GLY A 163 3.41 22.37 -30.22
C GLY A 163 4.16 23.05 -29.08
N ARG A 164 3.54 24.01 -28.39
CA ARG A 164 4.18 24.85 -27.36
C ARG A 164 3.76 24.46 -25.94
N GLN A 165 4.53 24.92 -24.94
CA GLN A 165 4.31 24.59 -23.53
C GLN A 165 2.93 25.00 -22.99
N SER A 166 2.34 26.09 -23.48
CA SER A 166 1.01 26.57 -23.06
C SER A 166 -0.14 25.80 -23.72
N GLY A 167 0.15 24.77 -24.51
CA GLY A 167 -0.86 23.90 -25.10
C GLY A 167 -1.63 23.11 -24.04
N CYS A 168 -2.90 22.79 -24.33
CA CYS A 168 -3.75 22.03 -23.39
C CYS A 168 -3.17 20.65 -23.01
N ALA A 169 -2.39 20.02 -23.90
CA ALA A 169 -1.69 18.76 -23.65
C ALA A 169 -0.16 18.97 -23.66
N ARG A 170 0.29 20.20 -23.41
CA ARG A 170 1.69 20.63 -23.50
C ARG A 170 2.32 20.13 -24.80
N GLY A 171 1.76 20.46 -25.96
CA GLY A 171 2.38 20.20 -27.27
C GLY A 171 2.64 18.73 -27.63
N LYS A 172 2.26 17.76 -26.79
CA LYS A 172 2.43 16.31 -27.03
C LYS A 172 1.35 15.75 -27.92
N GLY A 173 0.14 16.32 -27.88
CA GLY A 173 -1.03 15.80 -28.57
C GLY A 173 -1.19 16.35 -29.99
N GLY A 174 -0.94 17.64 -30.17
CA GLY A 174 -1.20 18.35 -31.42
C GLY A 174 -2.69 18.49 -31.73
N SER A 175 -3.03 18.62 -33.03
CA SER A 175 -4.41 18.89 -33.48
C SER A 175 -5.42 17.82 -33.07
N MET A 176 -5.02 16.55 -33.06
CA MET A 176 -5.97 15.45 -32.92
C MET A 176 -6.27 15.12 -31.46
N HIS A 177 -5.39 15.45 -30.52
CA HIS A 177 -5.42 14.95 -29.16
C HIS A 177 -5.43 16.09 -28.14
N MET A 178 -6.63 16.64 -27.91
CA MET A 178 -6.88 17.68 -26.92
C MET A 178 -7.88 17.14 -25.91
N TYR A 179 -7.67 17.36 -24.61
CA TYR A 179 -8.51 16.82 -23.54
C TYR A 179 -8.82 17.91 -22.51
N THR A 180 -9.99 17.85 -21.88
CA THR A 180 -10.35 18.70 -20.73
C THR A 180 -11.39 17.97 -19.86
N SER A 181 -11.80 18.56 -18.74
CA SER A 181 -12.85 17.99 -17.89
C SER A 181 -14.13 17.72 -18.68
N HIS A 182 -14.71 16.52 -18.51
CA HIS A 182 -15.87 16.02 -19.26
C HIS A 182 -15.71 16.00 -20.80
N PHE A 183 -14.48 16.20 -21.31
CA PHE A 183 -14.14 16.09 -22.72
C PHE A 183 -12.99 15.11 -22.90
N TYR A 184 -13.34 13.88 -23.27
CA TYR A 184 -12.40 12.75 -23.43
C TYR A 184 -11.72 12.75 -24.81
N GLY A 185 -11.69 13.95 -25.39
CA GLY A 185 -10.79 14.39 -26.41
C GLY A 185 -11.10 14.01 -27.83
N GLY A 186 -10.15 14.39 -28.68
CA GLY A 186 -10.12 14.00 -30.07
C GLY A 186 -9.36 12.69 -30.27
N ASN A 187 -9.98 11.78 -31.02
CA ASN A 187 -9.45 10.45 -31.26
C ASN A 187 -9.05 10.29 -32.73
N GLY A 188 -7.79 9.94 -32.97
CA GLY A 188 -7.23 9.77 -34.32
C GLY A 188 -7.69 8.47 -35.01
N ILE A 189 -8.06 7.45 -34.24
CA ILE A 189 -8.48 6.15 -34.78
C ILE A 189 -9.99 6.18 -35.06
N VAL A 190 -10.34 6.10 -36.34
CA VAL A 190 -11.72 6.22 -36.82
C VAL A 190 -12.63 5.14 -36.19
N GLY A 191 -13.60 5.58 -35.39
CA GLY A 191 -14.61 4.73 -34.77
C GLY A 191 -14.26 4.25 -33.35
N ALA A 192 -12.99 4.36 -32.93
CA ALA A 192 -12.55 3.90 -31.61
C ALA A 192 -13.16 4.68 -30.45
N GLN A 193 -13.53 5.94 -30.69
CA GLN A 193 -14.15 6.79 -29.68
C GLN A 193 -15.59 6.39 -29.35
N VAL A 194 -16.27 5.67 -30.24
CA VAL A 194 -17.68 5.31 -30.04
C VAL A 194 -17.82 4.26 -28.92
N PRO A 195 -17.03 3.17 -28.90
CA PRO A 195 -16.98 2.29 -27.73
C PRO A 195 -16.55 2.98 -26.43
N LEU A 196 -15.59 3.91 -26.50
CA LEU A 196 -15.15 4.65 -25.32
C LEU A 196 -16.28 5.51 -24.75
N GLY A 197 -17.07 6.19 -25.59
CA GLY A 197 -18.25 6.94 -25.17
C GLY A 197 -19.33 6.06 -24.52
N VAL A 198 -19.54 4.84 -25.02
CA VAL A 198 -20.43 3.87 -24.37
C VAL A 198 -19.88 3.43 -23.01
N GLY A 199 -18.56 3.29 -22.89
CA GLY A 199 -17.88 3.05 -21.61
C GLY A 199 -18.08 4.18 -20.59
N LEU A 200 -18.05 5.44 -21.04
CA LEU A 200 -18.35 6.60 -20.21
C LEU A 200 -19.82 6.56 -19.75
N ALA A 201 -20.77 6.34 -20.67
CA ALA A 201 -22.18 6.17 -20.30
C ALA A 201 -22.41 5.02 -19.31
N PHE A 202 -21.67 3.92 -19.46
CA PHE A 202 -21.69 2.81 -18.50
C PHE A 202 -21.18 3.25 -17.12
N ALA A 203 -20.07 4.01 -17.08
CA ALA A 203 -19.54 4.54 -15.83
C ALA A 203 -20.53 5.50 -15.14
N SER A 204 -21.17 6.39 -15.89
CA SER A 204 -22.18 7.32 -15.35
C SER A 204 -23.36 6.55 -14.75
N LYS A 205 -23.86 5.53 -15.47
CA LYS A 205 -24.93 4.64 -14.98
C LYS A 205 -24.49 3.85 -13.74
N TYR A 206 -23.26 3.34 -13.72
CA TYR A 206 -22.72 2.53 -12.62
C TYR A 206 -22.52 3.36 -11.34
N MET A 207 -22.07 4.61 -11.47
CA MET A 207 -21.91 5.54 -10.36
C MET A 207 -23.23 6.18 -9.90
N GLY A 208 -24.32 5.97 -10.63
CA GLY A 208 -25.62 6.61 -10.34
C GLY A 208 -25.62 8.11 -10.57
N THR A 209 -24.65 8.63 -11.34
CA THR A 209 -24.66 10.02 -11.79
C THR A 209 -25.63 10.11 -12.96
N ASP A 210 -26.62 10.99 -12.92
CA ASP A 210 -27.57 11.24 -14.03
C ASP A 210 -26.90 11.88 -15.28
N GLY A 211 -25.57 11.71 -15.43
CA GLY A 211 -24.79 12.19 -16.56
C GLY A 211 -25.01 11.36 -17.81
N VAL A 212 -25.04 12.05 -18.95
CA VAL A 212 -25.21 11.46 -20.29
C VAL A 212 -23.88 11.58 -21.05
N SER A 213 -23.53 10.57 -21.84
CA SER A 213 -22.35 10.63 -22.71
C SER A 213 -22.74 10.82 -24.18
N VAL A 214 -22.17 11.85 -24.82
CA VAL A 214 -22.30 12.13 -26.25
C VAL A 214 -21.10 11.56 -27.00
N ALA A 215 -21.33 10.53 -27.80
CA ALA A 215 -20.34 9.87 -28.63
C ALA A 215 -20.47 10.30 -30.10
N LEU A 216 -19.56 11.16 -30.56
CA LEU A 216 -19.56 11.72 -31.91
C LEU A 216 -18.69 10.91 -32.88
N TYR A 217 -19.17 10.72 -34.10
CA TYR A 217 -18.45 10.07 -35.20
C TYR A 217 -18.93 10.62 -36.56
N GLY A 218 -18.06 10.55 -37.58
CA GLY A 218 -18.40 11.02 -38.93
C GLY A 218 -19.10 9.96 -39.79
N ASP A 219 -19.65 10.39 -40.93
CA ASP A 219 -20.31 9.51 -41.92
C ASP A 219 -19.43 8.33 -42.38
N GLY A 220 -18.14 8.57 -42.65
CA GLY A 220 -17.19 7.51 -42.98
C GLY A 220 -16.92 6.53 -41.82
N ALA A 221 -17.00 7.01 -40.58
CA ALA A 221 -16.80 6.19 -39.40
C ALA A 221 -18.00 5.27 -39.13
N ALA A 222 -19.21 5.65 -39.56
CA ALA A 222 -20.45 4.91 -39.35
C ALA A 222 -20.47 3.48 -39.93
N ASN A 223 -19.49 3.11 -40.74
CA ASN A 223 -19.33 1.76 -41.29
C ASN A 223 -18.34 0.88 -40.49
N GLN A 224 -17.80 1.37 -39.38
CA GLN A 224 -16.91 0.60 -38.52
C GLN A 224 -17.68 -0.46 -37.73
N GLY A 225 -17.18 -1.71 -37.71
CA GLY A 225 -17.84 -2.83 -37.04
C GLY A 225 -18.07 -2.60 -35.54
N GLN A 226 -17.08 -2.01 -34.85
CA GLN A 226 -17.16 -1.67 -33.43
C GLN A 226 -18.35 -0.76 -33.07
N ILE A 227 -18.84 0.07 -34.00
CA ILE A 227 -20.02 0.92 -33.76
C ILE A 227 -21.27 0.05 -33.61
N PHE A 228 -21.44 -0.97 -34.47
CA PHE A 228 -22.56 -1.90 -34.39
C PHE A 228 -22.49 -2.80 -33.16
N GLU A 229 -21.28 -3.19 -32.74
CA GLU A 229 -21.08 -3.94 -31.50
C GLU A 229 -21.56 -3.14 -30.28
N VAL A 230 -21.22 -1.86 -30.22
CA VAL A 230 -21.57 -1.03 -29.06
C VAL A 230 -22.98 -0.48 -29.12
N TYR A 231 -23.62 -0.39 -30.29
CA TYR A 231 -25.07 -0.23 -30.38
C TYR A 231 -25.79 -1.38 -29.66
N ASN A 232 -25.36 -2.62 -29.91
CA ASN A 232 -25.95 -3.78 -29.27
C ASN A 232 -25.77 -3.74 -27.75
N ILE A 233 -24.56 -3.44 -27.27
CA ILE A 233 -24.26 -3.38 -25.83
C ILE A 233 -25.02 -2.21 -25.17
N ALA A 234 -25.01 -1.03 -25.78
CA ALA A 234 -25.67 0.15 -25.24
C ALA A 234 -27.17 -0.05 -25.11
N LYS A 235 -27.81 -0.72 -26.09
CA LYS A 235 -29.24 -1.02 -25.99
C LYS A 235 -29.53 -2.16 -25.02
N LEU A 236 -28.73 -3.22 -25.02
CA LEU A 236 -28.89 -4.36 -24.11
C LEU A 236 -28.82 -3.94 -22.63
N LEU A 237 -27.97 -2.97 -22.32
CA LEU A 237 -27.78 -2.45 -20.96
C LEU A 237 -28.56 -1.17 -20.69
N ASP A 238 -29.37 -0.68 -21.64
CA ASP A 238 -30.06 0.61 -21.61
C ASP A 238 -29.18 1.74 -21.04
N LEU A 239 -28.06 2.01 -21.71
CA LEU A 239 -27.08 3.01 -21.30
C LEU A 239 -27.49 4.43 -21.75
N PRO A 240 -27.20 5.47 -20.94
CA PRO A 240 -27.47 6.86 -21.29
C PRO A 240 -26.42 7.41 -22.29
N CYS A 241 -26.41 6.87 -23.51
CA CYS A 241 -25.46 7.25 -24.56
C CYS A 241 -26.19 7.87 -25.77
N ILE A 242 -25.77 9.07 -26.19
CA ILE A 242 -26.23 9.74 -27.39
C ILE A 242 -25.19 9.56 -28.49
N PHE A 243 -25.56 8.83 -29.53
CA PHE A 243 -24.70 8.60 -30.69
C PHE A 243 -24.94 9.69 -31.74
N VAL A 244 -23.93 10.54 -32.01
CA VAL A 244 -24.08 11.63 -32.99
C VAL A 244 -23.25 11.32 -34.23
N CYS A 245 -23.93 11.13 -35.37
CA CYS A 245 -23.31 11.03 -36.68
C CYS A 245 -23.22 12.42 -37.33
N GLU A 246 -22.02 12.99 -37.40
CA GLU A 246 -21.74 14.21 -38.15
C GLU A 246 -21.59 13.89 -39.64
N ASN A 247 -22.71 13.93 -40.36
CA ASN A 247 -22.74 13.65 -41.78
C ASN A 247 -22.36 14.91 -42.56
N ASN A 248 -21.13 14.95 -43.07
CA ASN A 248 -20.63 16.08 -43.86
C ASN A 248 -20.55 15.80 -45.37
N GLY A 249 -21.16 14.70 -45.80
CA GLY A 249 -21.21 14.23 -47.19
C GLY A 249 -19.97 13.45 -47.66
N TYR A 250 -18.85 13.50 -46.93
CA TYR A 250 -17.58 12.93 -47.39
C TYR A 250 -16.68 12.37 -46.27
N GLY A 251 -16.44 11.05 -46.31
CA GLY A 251 -15.40 10.37 -45.55
C GLY A 251 -14.04 10.49 -46.25
N MET A 252 -13.19 11.40 -45.77
CA MET A 252 -11.92 11.77 -46.42
C MET A 252 -12.18 12.31 -47.84
N GLY A 253 -12.02 11.47 -48.88
CA GLY A 253 -12.35 11.80 -50.28
C GLY A 253 -13.46 10.93 -50.87
N THR A 254 -14.11 10.08 -50.08
CA THR A 254 -15.16 9.16 -50.53
C THR A 254 -16.52 9.72 -50.14
N SER A 255 -17.41 9.93 -51.12
CA SER A 255 -18.78 10.36 -50.85
C SER A 255 -19.59 9.30 -50.12
N VAL A 256 -20.62 9.71 -49.39
CA VAL A 256 -21.53 8.81 -48.65
C VAL A 256 -22.13 7.71 -49.51
N ASP A 257 -22.56 8.03 -50.74
CA ASP A 257 -23.14 7.06 -51.69
C ASP A 257 -22.17 5.96 -52.13
N ARG A 258 -20.85 6.24 -52.05
CA ARG A 258 -19.79 5.29 -52.40
C ARG A 258 -19.32 4.50 -51.19
N ALA A 259 -19.48 5.04 -49.99
CA ALA A 259 -19.00 4.45 -48.75
C ALA A 259 -20.04 3.57 -48.06
N ALA A 260 -21.32 3.94 -48.11
CA ALA A 260 -22.40 3.26 -47.41
C ALA A 260 -23.52 2.82 -48.37
N ALA A 261 -23.98 1.58 -48.22
CA ALA A 261 -25.10 1.06 -49.02
C ALA A 261 -26.45 1.73 -48.65
N SER A 262 -26.59 2.16 -47.40
CA SER A 262 -27.69 2.99 -46.92
C SER A 262 -27.11 4.26 -46.31
N THR A 263 -27.52 5.42 -46.86
CA THR A 263 -27.06 6.75 -46.47
C THR A 263 -27.93 7.39 -45.38
N THR A 264 -28.96 6.70 -44.90
CA THR A 264 -29.77 7.12 -43.76
C THR A 264 -29.10 6.69 -42.45
N TYR A 265 -28.10 7.44 -42.00
CA TYR A 265 -27.29 7.08 -40.84
C TYR A 265 -28.09 6.99 -39.54
N TYR A 266 -29.12 7.82 -39.36
CA TYR A 266 -30.02 7.74 -38.20
C TYR A 266 -30.76 6.39 -38.05
N THR A 267 -30.85 5.59 -39.11
CA THR A 267 -31.50 4.26 -39.10
C THR A 267 -30.53 3.09 -38.84
N ARG A 268 -29.21 3.35 -38.82
CA ARG A 268 -28.18 2.29 -38.77
C ARG A 268 -28.13 1.54 -37.45
N GLY A 269 -28.66 2.12 -36.37
CA GLY A 269 -28.82 1.42 -35.10
C GLY A 269 -29.89 0.33 -35.09
N ASP A 270 -30.62 0.16 -36.19
CA ASP A 270 -31.78 -0.74 -36.34
C ASP A 270 -32.78 -0.61 -35.17
N TYR A 271 -32.58 -1.32 -34.07
CA TYR A 271 -33.40 -1.28 -32.85
C TYR A 271 -33.20 -0.03 -31.98
N ILE A 272 -32.13 0.76 -32.17
CA ILE A 272 -31.95 2.03 -31.47
C ILE A 272 -32.79 3.12 -32.15
N PRO A 273 -33.56 3.94 -31.40
CA PRO A 273 -34.28 5.07 -31.96
C PRO A 273 -33.33 6.12 -32.54
N GLY A 274 -33.76 6.79 -33.61
CA GLY A 274 -32.93 7.73 -34.35
C GLY A 274 -33.67 8.99 -34.77
N ILE A 275 -32.95 10.12 -34.84
CA ILE A 275 -33.47 11.42 -35.30
C ILE A 275 -32.51 12.01 -36.33
N TRP A 276 -33.05 12.44 -37.46
CA TRP A 276 -32.34 13.24 -38.45
C TRP A 276 -32.54 14.74 -38.18
N VAL A 277 -31.45 15.50 -38.20
CA VAL A 277 -31.40 16.93 -37.85
C VAL A 277 -30.61 17.71 -38.90
N ASP A 278 -31.06 18.93 -39.21
CA ASP A 278 -30.27 19.87 -40.02
C ASP A 278 -29.15 20.48 -39.17
N GLY A 279 -27.93 19.98 -39.36
CA GLY A 279 -26.73 20.39 -38.63
C GLY A 279 -26.21 21.78 -39.02
N MET A 280 -26.86 22.48 -39.94
CA MET A 280 -26.57 23.87 -40.30
C MET A 280 -27.42 24.89 -39.53
N ASP A 281 -28.46 24.44 -38.80
CA ASP A 281 -29.32 25.29 -37.97
C ASP A 281 -29.07 25.01 -36.47
N VAL A 282 -28.49 25.99 -35.77
CA VAL A 282 -28.12 25.88 -34.36
C VAL A 282 -29.34 25.60 -33.46
N LEU A 283 -30.51 26.15 -33.81
CA LEU A 283 -31.73 25.99 -33.01
C LEU A 283 -32.34 24.59 -33.18
N ALA A 284 -32.28 24.05 -34.40
CA ALA A 284 -32.71 22.67 -34.66
C ALA A 284 -31.82 21.66 -33.92
N MET A 285 -30.50 21.88 -33.95
CA MET A 285 -29.54 21.05 -33.22
C MET A 285 -29.74 21.11 -31.71
N ARG A 286 -30.03 22.30 -31.15
CA ARG A 286 -30.29 22.47 -29.72
C ARG A 286 -31.52 21.69 -29.25
N GLU A 287 -32.64 21.78 -29.97
CA GLU A 287 -33.85 21.07 -29.55
C GLU A 287 -33.73 19.56 -29.72
N ALA A 288 -33.08 19.08 -30.79
CA ALA A 288 -32.80 17.66 -30.95
C ALA A 288 -31.89 17.12 -29.84
N ALA A 289 -30.85 17.87 -29.48
CA ALA A 289 -29.95 17.50 -28.37
C ALA A 289 -30.69 17.51 -27.03
N ARG A 290 -31.54 18.52 -26.75
CA ARG A 290 -32.36 18.56 -25.52
C ARG A 290 -33.31 17.37 -25.43
N TYR A 291 -33.96 17.01 -26.54
CA TYR A 291 -34.79 15.82 -26.60
C TYR A 291 -33.98 14.55 -26.31
N ALA A 292 -32.79 14.41 -26.91
CA ALA A 292 -31.92 13.25 -26.71
C ALA A 292 -31.41 13.13 -25.27
N VAL A 293 -31.01 14.24 -24.63
CA VAL A 293 -30.60 14.26 -23.22
C VAL A 293 -31.76 13.82 -22.33
N ASN A 294 -32.96 14.38 -22.53
CA ASN A 294 -34.15 13.97 -21.78
C ASN A 294 -34.52 12.49 -22.01
N HIS A 295 -34.35 11.98 -23.22
CA HIS A 295 -34.58 10.57 -23.54
C HIS A 295 -33.63 9.65 -22.75
N CYS A 296 -32.35 9.99 -22.71
CA CYS A 296 -31.35 9.23 -21.97
C CYS A 296 -31.53 9.34 -20.44
N SER A 297 -31.82 10.54 -19.90
CA SER A 297 -32.08 10.75 -18.47
C SER A 297 -33.34 10.06 -17.97
N THR A 298 -34.36 9.87 -18.81
CA THR A 298 -35.55 9.08 -18.44
C THR A 298 -35.32 7.56 -18.45
N GLY A 299 -34.09 7.10 -18.73
CA GLY A 299 -33.71 5.69 -18.67
C GLY A 299 -34.22 4.85 -19.84
N LYS A 300 -34.64 5.46 -20.96
CA LYS A 300 -35.14 4.76 -22.15
C LYS A 300 -34.04 4.12 -23.02
N GLY A 301 -32.79 4.29 -22.60
CA GLY A 301 -31.59 3.76 -23.25
C GLY A 301 -30.95 4.75 -24.23
N PRO A 302 -30.17 4.25 -25.20
CA PRO A 302 -29.42 5.09 -26.13
C PRO A 302 -30.30 5.64 -27.27
N ILE A 303 -29.84 6.72 -27.90
CA ILE A 303 -30.48 7.35 -29.06
C ILE A 303 -29.45 7.78 -30.11
N ILE A 304 -29.80 7.73 -31.40
CA ILE A 304 -28.95 8.17 -32.51
C ILE A 304 -29.44 9.53 -33.04
N LEU A 305 -28.52 10.47 -33.21
CA LEU A 305 -28.74 11.73 -33.90
C LEU A 305 -27.88 11.77 -35.16
N GLU A 306 -28.48 11.97 -36.33
CA GLU A 306 -27.75 12.31 -37.55
C GLU A 306 -27.80 13.81 -37.77
N ALA A 307 -26.65 14.48 -37.63
CA ALA A 307 -26.49 15.90 -37.92
C ALA A 307 -25.99 16.06 -39.36
N PHE A 308 -26.87 16.45 -40.27
CA PHE A 308 -26.50 16.74 -41.65
C PHE A 308 -25.87 18.12 -41.75
N THR A 309 -24.55 18.17 -41.91
CA THR A 309 -23.74 19.39 -41.91
C THR A 309 -22.81 19.41 -43.13
N TYR A 310 -21.93 20.40 -43.23
CA TYR A 310 -20.97 20.50 -44.33
C TYR A 310 -19.65 21.11 -43.88
N ARG A 311 -18.54 20.60 -44.42
CA ARG A 311 -17.19 21.13 -44.15
C ARG A 311 -16.68 21.93 -45.35
N TYR A 312 -16.27 23.18 -45.12
CA TYR A 312 -15.75 24.04 -46.18
C TYR A 312 -14.32 23.68 -46.58
N SER A 313 -13.51 23.31 -45.59
CA SER A 313 -12.14 22.88 -45.83
C SER A 313 -12.11 21.45 -46.38
N GLY A 314 -10.98 21.07 -47.00
CA GLY A 314 -10.69 19.68 -47.34
C GLY A 314 -10.67 18.77 -46.11
N HIS A 315 -10.35 17.49 -46.30
CA HIS A 315 -10.38 16.54 -45.17
C HIS A 315 -9.50 17.03 -44.02
N SER A 316 -8.26 17.37 -44.38
CA SER A 316 -7.21 18.00 -43.59
C SER A 316 -6.56 19.11 -44.43
N MET A 317 -5.65 19.88 -43.84
CA MET A 317 -4.88 20.90 -44.59
C MET A 317 -3.99 20.34 -45.72
N SER A 318 -3.67 19.04 -45.70
CA SER A 318 -2.94 18.38 -46.80
C SER A 318 -3.83 18.03 -47.99
N ASP A 319 -5.15 18.05 -47.82
CA ASP A 319 -6.13 17.77 -48.86
C ASP A 319 -6.76 19.09 -49.36
N PRO A 320 -6.52 19.48 -50.63
CA PRO A 320 -7.18 20.64 -51.22
C PRO A 320 -8.70 20.49 -51.33
N GLY A 321 -9.25 19.27 -51.26
CA GLY A 321 -10.68 19.00 -51.29
C GLY A 321 -11.36 19.29 -52.62
N THR A 322 -10.60 19.32 -53.73
CA THR A 322 -11.07 19.64 -55.10
C THR A 322 -11.04 18.45 -56.06
N SER A 323 -10.44 17.33 -55.68
CA SER A 323 -10.32 16.14 -56.53
C SER A 323 -11.59 15.29 -56.57
N TYR A 324 -12.45 15.40 -55.55
CA TYR A 324 -13.64 14.57 -55.37
C TYR A 324 -14.94 15.38 -55.26
N ARG A 325 -14.87 16.72 -55.26
CA ARG A 325 -16.00 17.65 -55.24
C ARG A 325 -15.63 18.97 -55.93
N THR A 326 -16.63 19.70 -56.40
CA THR A 326 -16.42 20.95 -57.15
C THR A 326 -16.25 22.14 -56.22
N ARG A 327 -15.58 23.21 -56.68
CA ARG A 327 -15.45 24.45 -55.88
C ARG A 327 -16.78 25.19 -55.82
N GLU A 328 -17.58 25.05 -56.87
CA GLU A 328 -18.91 25.59 -57.04
C GLU A 328 -19.85 25.03 -55.95
N GLU A 329 -19.84 23.72 -55.69
CA GLU A 329 -20.62 23.09 -54.60
C GLU A 329 -20.29 23.72 -53.24
N VAL A 330 -19.00 23.88 -52.92
CA VAL A 330 -18.58 24.46 -51.63
C VAL A 330 -18.99 25.93 -51.51
N GLN A 331 -18.87 26.69 -52.60
CA GLN A 331 -19.30 28.10 -52.63
C GLN A 331 -20.82 28.23 -52.53
N GLU A 332 -21.58 27.38 -53.21
CA GLU A 332 -23.04 27.35 -53.16
C GLU A 332 -23.52 27.08 -51.73
N VAL A 333 -22.99 26.05 -51.06
CA VAL A 333 -23.35 25.75 -49.67
C VAL A 333 -22.99 26.91 -48.75
N ARG A 334 -21.84 27.55 -48.96
CA ARG A 334 -21.40 28.70 -48.14
C ARG A 334 -22.27 29.95 -48.35
N GLN A 335 -22.79 30.18 -49.56
CA GLN A 335 -23.66 31.33 -49.83
C GLN A 335 -25.10 31.09 -49.36
N THR A 336 -25.58 29.86 -49.49
CA THR A 336 -26.99 29.53 -49.25
C THR A 336 -27.28 29.02 -47.83
N ARG A 337 -26.32 28.34 -47.19
CA ARG A 337 -26.55 27.57 -45.96
C ARG A 337 -25.50 27.79 -44.87
N ASP A 338 -24.71 28.87 -44.90
CA ASP A 338 -23.73 29.10 -43.83
C ASP A 338 -24.44 29.32 -42.47
N PRO A 339 -24.02 28.63 -41.40
CA PRO A 339 -24.72 28.67 -40.12
C PRO A 339 -24.60 30.03 -39.44
N ILE A 340 -23.50 30.76 -39.65
CA ILE A 340 -23.25 32.06 -39.02
C ILE A 340 -24.05 33.13 -39.75
N THR A 341 -24.01 33.14 -41.09
CA THR A 341 -24.80 34.09 -41.88
C THR A 341 -26.30 33.87 -41.69
N SER A 342 -26.77 32.62 -41.78
CA SER A 342 -28.19 32.30 -41.56
C SER A 342 -28.65 32.72 -40.16
N PHE A 343 -27.84 32.50 -39.12
CA PHE A 343 -28.20 32.90 -37.76
C PHE A 343 -28.11 34.42 -37.55
N LYS A 344 -27.14 35.10 -38.19
CA LYS A 344 -27.05 36.57 -38.21
C LYS A 344 -28.29 37.20 -38.81
N ASP A 345 -28.71 36.72 -39.97
CA ASP A 345 -29.89 37.23 -40.67
C ASP A 345 -31.15 37.00 -39.83
N LYS A 346 -31.27 35.83 -39.18
CA LYS A 346 -32.34 35.56 -38.21
C LYS A 346 -32.35 36.59 -37.07
N ILE A 347 -31.21 36.80 -36.38
CA ILE A 347 -31.11 37.77 -35.27
C ILE A 347 -31.54 39.18 -35.71
N ILE A 348 -31.04 39.65 -36.86
CA ILE A 348 -31.32 41.00 -37.38
C ILE A 348 -32.80 41.12 -37.80
N SER A 349 -33.33 40.13 -38.53
CA SER A 349 -34.74 40.13 -38.98
C SER A 349 -35.74 40.17 -37.84
N THR A 350 -35.33 39.68 -36.66
CA THR A 350 -36.16 39.63 -35.45
C THR A 350 -35.93 40.80 -34.49
N GLU A 351 -35.07 41.75 -34.84
CA GLU A 351 -34.70 42.89 -33.99
C GLU A 351 -34.13 42.47 -32.62
N LEU A 352 -33.59 41.24 -32.51
CA LEU A 352 -32.99 40.74 -31.27
C LEU A 352 -31.65 41.42 -30.96
N ALA A 353 -30.89 41.82 -31.98
CA ALA A 353 -29.67 42.62 -31.86
C ALA A 353 -29.48 43.49 -33.09
N THR A 354 -28.80 44.62 -32.93
CA THR A 354 -28.50 45.51 -34.05
C THR A 354 -27.29 45.01 -34.85
N ALA A 355 -27.22 45.39 -36.13
CA ALA A 355 -26.06 45.05 -36.97
C ALA A 355 -24.74 45.65 -36.43
N GLU A 356 -24.81 46.79 -35.72
CA GLU A 356 -23.65 47.46 -35.12
C GLU A 356 -23.12 46.71 -33.89
N GLU A 357 -23.99 46.18 -33.03
CA GLU A 357 -23.61 45.34 -31.90
C GLU A 357 -22.90 44.07 -32.37
N LEU A 358 -23.46 43.38 -33.37
CA LEU A 358 -22.83 42.17 -33.94
C LEU A 358 -21.47 42.49 -34.57
N LYS A 359 -21.32 43.63 -35.24
CA LYS A 359 -20.04 44.06 -35.83
C LYS A 359 -18.99 44.37 -34.77
N THR A 360 -19.40 44.98 -33.65
CA THR A 360 -18.51 45.25 -32.51
C THR A 360 -18.05 43.94 -31.87
N LEU A 361 -18.97 43.00 -31.66
CA LEU A 361 -18.69 41.66 -31.15
C LEU A 361 -17.72 40.89 -32.07
N GLU A 362 -17.94 40.93 -33.39
CA GLU A 362 -17.03 40.32 -34.37
C GLU A 362 -15.61 40.92 -34.32
N ALA A 363 -15.50 42.24 -34.08
CA ALA A 363 -14.22 42.93 -33.98
C ALA A 363 -13.47 42.55 -32.70
N ASP A 364 -14.17 42.41 -31.58
CA ASP A 364 -13.55 42.06 -30.29
C ASP A 364 -13.08 40.60 -30.28
N ILE A 365 -13.88 39.66 -30.79
CA ILE A 365 -13.47 38.25 -30.95
C ILE A 365 -12.25 38.15 -31.86
N ARG A 366 -12.20 38.95 -32.93
CA ARG A 366 -11.05 38.97 -33.82
C ARG A 366 -9.79 39.43 -33.10
N LYS A 367 -9.87 40.48 -32.27
CA LYS A 367 -8.73 40.93 -31.45
C LYS A 367 -8.26 39.85 -30.49
N GLU A 368 -9.20 39.20 -29.78
CA GLU A 368 -8.89 38.14 -28.81
C GLU A 368 -8.14 36.96 -29.47
N VAL A 369 -8.64 36.48 -30.62
CA VAL A 369 -8.00 35.37 -31.36
C VAL A 369 -6.66 35.80 -31.96
N ASP A 370 -6.54 37.02 -32.47
CA ASP A 370 -5.27 37.53 -33.04
C ASP A 370 -4.21 37.71 -31.93
N GLU A 371 -4.60 38.14 -30.72
CA GLU A 371 -3.72 38.21 -29.55
C GLU A 371 -3.29 36.82 -29.06
N ALA A 372 -4.23 35.87 -28.98
CA ALA A 372 -3.93 34.48 -28.64
C ALA A 372 -2.97 33.86 -29.66
N THR A 373 -3.16 34.16 -30.95
CA THR A 373 -2.27 33.70 -32.03
C THR A 373 -0.85 34.27 -31.88
N LYS A 374 -0.70 35.55 -31.54
CA LYS A 374 0.62 36.16 -31.28
C LYS A 374 1.32 35.50 -30.09
N LYS A 375 0.58 35.27 -29.00
CA LYS A 375 1.10 34.57 -27.81
C LYS A 375 1.52 33.14 -28.14
N ALA A 376 0.70 32.39 -28.86
CA ALA A 376 1.01 31.01 -29.28
C ALA A 376 2.24 30.92 -30.20
N LYS A 377 2.51 31.94 -31.03
CA LYS A 377 3.72 32.02 -31.87
C LYS A 377 4.98 32.37 -31.07
N ALA A 378 4.84 33.21 -30.04
CA ALA A 378 5.95 33.68 -29.22
C ALA A 378 6.33 32.73 -28.07
N ASP A 379 5.44 31.81 -27.70
CA ASP A 379 5.65 30.86 -26.60
C ASP A 379 6.81 29.89 -26.89
N LYS A 380 7.39 29.26 -25.86
CA LYS A 380 8.54 28.35 -26.04
C LYS A 380 8.10 26.91 -26.33
N GLU A 381 8.93 26.20 -27.09
CA GLU A 381 8.83 24.75 -27.22
C GLU A 381 9.25 24.08 -25.90
N ILE A 382 8.81 22.85 -25.73
CA ILE A 382 9.03 22.09 -24.50
C ILE A 382 10.44 21.51 -24.48
N GLY A 383 11.07 21.54 -23.30
CA GLY A 383 12.40 20.99 -23.11
C GLY A 383 12.45 19.47 -23.27
N LEU A 384 13.64 18.94 -23.61
CA LEU A 384 13.88 17.50 -23.75
C LEU A 384 13.58 16.72 -22.46
N ASP A 385 13.64 17.38 -21.30
CA ASP A 385 13.36 16.80 -19.98
C ASP A 385 11.88 16.39 -19.80
N GLU A 386 10.97 16.99 -20.55
CA GLU A 386 9.53 16.70 -20.52
C GLU A 386 9.09 15.68 -21.60
N LEU A 387 10.03 15.22 -22.44
CA LEU A 387 9.74 14.21 -23.47
C LEU A 387 9.26 12.90 -22.86
N THR A 388 9.86 12.52 -21.74
CA THR A 388 9.59 11.26 -21.03
C THR A 388 8.58 11.41 -19.90
N THR A 389 7.85 12.54 -19.85
CA THR A 389 6.84 12.73 -18.82
C THR A 389 5.46 12.23 -19.24
N ASP A 390 4.68 11.80 -18.26
CA ASP A 390 3.27 11.40 -18.40
C ASP A 390 3.04 10.16 -19.27
N ILE A 391 4.03 9.26 -19.36
CA ILE A 391 3.85 7.94 -20.01
C ILE A 391 3.02 7.01 -19.12
N TYR A 392 3.27 7.05 -17.82
CA TYR A 392 2.40 6.47 -16.80
C TYR A 392 1.94 7.59 -15.87
N ALA A 393 0.67 7.55 -15.46
CA ALA A 393 0.13 8.48 -14.45
C ALA A 393 0.95 8.37 -13.15
N ASP A 394 1.24 7.13 -12.73
CA ASP A 394 2.13 6.81 -11.63
C ASP A 394 3.37 6.05 -12.16
N PRO A 395 4.51 6.73 -12.37
CA PRO A 395 5.72 6.12 -12.88
C PRO A 395 6.35 5.17 -11.85
N ILE A 396 6.17 3.85 -12.07
CA ILE A 396 6.82 2.80 -11.26
C ILE A 396 8.31 2.70 -11.63
N GLU A 397 8.63 2.84 -12.92
CA GLU A 397 10.00 2.87 -13.43
C GLU A 397 10.48 4.32 -13.54
N THR A 398 11.63 4.62 -12.94
CA THR A 398 12.19 5.97 -12.86
C THR A 398 12.92 6.40 -14.13
N ASP A 399 13.28 5.48 -15.02
CA ASP A 399 14.11 5.75 -16.19
C ASP A 399 13.54 5.16 -17.47
N ILE A 400 13.52 5.96 -18.53
CA ILE A 400 13.09 5.55 -19.87
C ILE A 400 14.29 5.50 -20.80
N ARG A 401 14.32 4.48 -21.65
CA ARG A 401 15.35 4.32 -22.68
C ARG A 401 15.19 5.41 -23.75
N GLY A 402 16.23 6.22 -23.92
CA GLY A 402 16.34 7.15 -25.04
C GLY A 402 16.71 6.46 -26.37
N THR A 403 17.27 7.21 -27.30
CA THR A 403 17.67 6.69 -28.63
C THR A 403 18.73 5.58 -28.54
N THR A 404 19.60 5.62 -27.53
CA THR A 404 20.60 4.58 -27.25
C THR A 404 20.36 3.93 -25.88
N PRO A 405 20.78 2.66 -25.67
CA PRO A 405 20.58 1.95 -24.39
C PRO A 405 21.20 2.65 -23.17
N TRP A 406 22.23 3.47 -23.40
CA TRP A 406 23.00 4.14 -22.36
C TRP A 406 22.47 5.56 -22.04
N ASN A 407 21.63 6.12 -22.90
CA ASN A 407 21.00 7.41 -22.67
C ASN A 407 19.65 7.18 -21.95
N ARG A 408 19.68 7.26 -20.62
CA ARG A 408 18.49 7.09 -19.76
C ARG A 408 17.93 8.46 -19.42
N LEU A 409 16.64 8.65 -19.70
CA LEU A 409 15.90 9.87 -19.43
C LEU A 409 15.00 9.65 -18.21
N PRO A 410 14.92 10.59 -17.27
CA PRO A 410 14.11 10.43 -16.07
C PRO A 410 12.61 10.40 -16.45
N HIS A 411 11.90 9.40 -15.98
CA HIS A 411 10.44 9.36 -16.03
C HIS A 411 9.90 10.22 -14.88
N LYS A 412 9.21 11.31 -15.20
CA LYS A 412 8.49 12.12 -14.22
C LYS A 412 7.03 12.19 -14.62
N SER A 413 6.13 12.22 -13.66
CA SER A 413 4.75 12.63 -13.91
C SER A 413 4.67 14.10 -13.59
N LEU A 414 4.26 14.91 -14.56
CA LEU A 414 3.83 16.27 -14.29
C LEU A 414 2.41 16.10 -13.77
N ASN A 415 2.21 16.15 -12.45
CA ASN A 415 0.89 16.18 -11.81
C ASN A 415 0.14 17.48 -12.18
N LEU A 416 -0.06 17.73 -13.47
CA LEU A 416 -0.79 18.85 -14.05
C LEU A 416 -2.23 18.38 -14.29
N ALA A 417 -2.95 18.18 -13.20
CA ALA A 417 -4.40 18.19 -13.26
C ALA A 417 -4.86 19.65 -13.41
N ALA A 418 -5.16 20.05 -14.65
CA ALA A 418 -6.11 21.08 -15.09
C ALA A 418 -6.07 22.50 -14.45
N PRO A 419 -6.62 23.53 -15.14
CA PRO A 419 -6.69 24.90 -14.63
C PRO A 419 -7.51 24.96 -13.35
N GLU A 420 -7.14 25.91 -12.48
CA GLU A 420 -7.85 26.35 -11.28
C GLU A 420 -9.37 26.26 -11.44
N ASP A 421 -10.00 25.20 -10.93
CA ASP A 421 -11.32 25.19 -10.29
C ASP A 421 -11.66 23.75 -9.83
N GLU A 422 -11.97 23.62 -8.54
CA GLU A 422 -12.46 22.41 -7.84
C GLU A 422 -11.53 21.18 -7.75
N GLU A 423 -10.46 21.29 -6.96
CA GLU A 423 -9.75 20.13 -6.43
C GLU A 423 -10.57 19.47 -5.29
N LYS A 424 -11.47 18.55 -5.63
CA LYS A 424 -11.89 17.47 -4.73
C LYS A 424 -10.87 16.34 -4.81
N THR A 425 -9.64 16.59 -4.34
CA THR A 425 -8.70 15.51 -4.03
C THR A 425 -9.17 14.81 -2.76
N ASN A 426 -9.67 13.59 -2.91
CA ASN A 426 -9.82 12.63 -1.81
C ASN A 426 -8.41 12.29 -1.31
N ALA A 427 -7.83 13.15 -0.47
CA ALA A 427 -6.51 12.94 0.10
C ALA A 427 -6.52 11.69 0.99
N LEU A 428 -5.73 10.68 0.63
CA LEU A 428 -5.45 9.56 1.53
C LEU A 428 -4.54 10.08 2.65
N TYR A 429 -4.66 9.51 3.84
CA TYR A 429 -3.77 9.84 4.97
C TYR A 429 -2.28 9.69 4.64
N GLU A 430 -1.93 8.88 3.64
CA GLU A 430 -0.55 8.70 3.18
C GLU A 430 0.00 9.95 2.44
N ASP A 431 -0.87 10.76 1.84
CA ASP A 431 -0.49 11.97 1.11
C ASP A 431 0.03 13.08 2.04
N ILE A 432 -0.33 13.01 3.33
CA ILE A 432 0.21 13.92 4.36
C ILE A 432 1.75 13.78 4.46
N PHE A 433 2.30 12.58 4.21
CA PHE A 433 3.75 12.37 4.28
C PHE A 433 4.51 13.04 3.12
N HIS A 434 3.85 13.35 1.99
CA HIS A 434 4.44 14.18 0.95
C HIS A 434 4.64 15.62 1.44
N TYR A 435 3.71 16.15 2.23
CA TYR A 435 3.83 17.49 2.83
C TYR A 435 4.75 17.50 4.06
N LEU A 436 4.66 16.53 4.97
CA LEU A 436 5.44 16.50 6.21
C LEU A 436 6.92 16.11 6.02
N GLY A 437 7.24 15.55 4.85
CA GLY A 437 8.48 14.82 4.59
C GLY A 437 8.41 13.39 5.13
N GLU A 438 8.97 12.44 4.36
CA GLU A 438 8.85 11.00 4.67
C GLU A 438 9.59 10.60 5.96
N PHE A 439 10.63 11.35 6.37
CA PHE A 439 11.42 11.10 7.57
C PHE A 439 12.09 12.39 8.11
N GLY A 440 11.28 13.35 8.55
CA GLY A 440 11.69 14.64 9.14
C GLY A 440 12.31 14.54 10.55
N ARG A 441 12.80 15.67 11.08
CA ARG A 441 13.52 15.72 12.37
C ARG A 441 12.67 15.28 13.55
N TYR A 442 11.38 15.62 13.56
CA TYR A 442 10.45 15.19 14.60
C TYR A 442 10.23 13.67 14.56
N GLN A 443 9.98 13.12 13.38
CA GLN A 443 9.78 11.68 13.17
C GLN A 443 11.02 10.89 13.57
N LYS A 444 12.24 11.34 13.20
CA LYS A 444 13.50 10.70 13.61
C LYS A 444 13.67 10.63 15.12
N ARG A 445 13.42 11.73 15.83
CA ARG A 445 13.55 11.80 17.30
C ARG A 445 12.57 10.86 17.98
N LEU A 446 11.32 10.88 17.54
CA LEU A 446 10.25 10.06 18.12
C LEU A 446 10.42 8.58 17.78
N TYR A 447 10.83 8.27 16.55
CA TYR A 447 11.15 6.92 16.10
C TYR A 447 12.28 6.30 16.92
N PHE A 448 13.37 7.04 17.15
CA PHE A 448 14.47 6.56 17.99
C PHE A 448 14.00 6.24 19.41
N LEU A 449 13.21 7.13 20.03
CA LEU A 449 12.61 6.88 21.34
C LEU A 449 11.75 5.61 21.34
N LEU A 450 10.92 5.41 20.32
CA LEU A 450 10.06 4.23 20.17
C LEU A 450 10.81 2.91 19.94
N CYS A 451 12.08 2.94 19.53
CA CYS A 451 12.89 1.74 19.35
C CYS A 451 13.52 1.22 20.66
N LEU A 452 13.64 2.09 21.66
CA LEU A 452 14.28 1.79 22.93
C LEU A 452 13.63 0.70 23.79
N PRO A 453 12.29 0.53 23.87
CA PRO A 453 11.69 -0.58 24.64
C PRO A 453 11.94 -1.94 23.99
N ALA A 454 12.35 -2.00 22.71
CA ALA A 454 12.75 -3.26 22.07
C ALA A 454 13.97 -3.88 22.77
N ILE A 455 14.90 -3.05 23.26
CA ILE A 455 16.05 -3.49 24.06
C ILE A 455 15.57 -4.16 25.35
N SER A 456 14.64 -3.52 26.07
CA SER A 456 14.06 -4.06 27.31
C SER A 456 13.34 -5.39 27.08
N CYS A 457 12.58 -5.48 25.98
CA CYS A 457 11.90 -6.71 25.58
C CYS A 457 12.90 -7.85 25.32
N ALA A 458 14.03 -7.58 24.66
CA ALA A 458 15.09 -8.56 24.44
C ALA A 458 15.70 -9.06 25.76
N LEU A 459 16.00 -8.15 26.70
CA LEU A 459 16.53 -8.50 28.03
C LEU A 459 15.60 -9.48 28.78
N HIS A 460 14.29 -9.22 28.77
CA HIS A 460 13.33 -10.11 29.46
C HIS A 460 13.06 -11.43 28.74
N LYS A 461 13.13 -11.44 27.39
CA LYS A 461 12.93 -12.64 26.55
C LYS A 461 14.10 -13.62 26.67
N LEU A 462 15.33 -13.11 26.69
CA LEU A 462 16.54 -13.93 26.67
C LEU A 462 17.21 -14.06 28.05
N GLY A 463 16.81 -13.25 29.03
CA GLY A 463 17.33 -13.34 30.40
C GLY A 463 17.08 -14.68 31.09
N GLY A 464 16.17 -15.52 30.58
CA GLY A 464 15.95 -16.88 31.03
C GLY A 464 17.23 -17.74 31.02
N VAL A 465 18.13 -17.55 30.05
CA VAL A 465 19.40 -18.30 29.94
C VAL A 465 20.25 -18.19 31.19
N PHE A 466 20.35 -16.98 31.75
CA PHE A 466 21.19 -16.71 32.92
C PHE A 466 20.42 -16.87 34.23
N LEU A 467 19.15 -16.46 34.26
CA LEU A 467 18.31 -16.56 35.47
C LEU A 467 18.04 -18.02 35.84
N GLN A 468 17.97 -18.93 34.87
CA GLN A 468 17.64 -20.34 35.07
C GLN A 468 18.76 -21.27 34.61
N ALA A 469 19.99 -20.76 34.50
CA ALA A 469 21.16 -21.55 34.17
C ALA A 469 21.27 -22.77 35.09
N LYS A 470 21.57 -23.94 34.52
CA LYS A 470 21.73 -25.20 35.26
C LYS A 470 23.21 -25.42 35.56
N PRO A 471 23.69 -25.08 36.78
CA PRO A 471 25.06 -25.39 37.16
C PRO A 471 25.29 -26.91 37.22
N ALA A 472 26.54 -27.30 37.00
CA ALA A 472 26.98 -28.66 37.27
C ALA A 472 26.73 -28.98 38.75
N HIS A 473 26.20 -30.16 39.04
CA HIS A 473 25.79 -30.56 40.38
C HIS A 473 26.10 -32.03 40.59
N ARG A 474 26.28 -32.40 41.86
CA ARG A 474 26.36 -33.78 42.31
C ARG A 474 25.47 -33.98 43.52
N CYS A 475 25.08 -35.22 43.80
CA CYS A 475 24.37 -35.50 45.05
C CYS A 475 25.31 -35.32 46.23
N ARG A 476 24.78 -34.73 47.30
CA ARG A 476 25.50 -34.57 48.56
C ARG A 476 25.59 -35.92 49.27
N LEU A 477 26.76 -36.25 49.81
CA LEU A 477 26.94 -37.45 50.60
C LEU A 477 26.40 -37.27 52.03
N PRO A 478 25.85 -38.31 52.67
CA PRO A 478 25.33 -38.23 54.04
C PRO A 478 26.37 -37.78 55.09
N ASN A 479 27.67 -38.01 54.82
CA ASN A 479 28.78 -37.70 55.73
C ASN A 479 29.49 -36.36 55.40
N GLU A 480 28.96 -35.53 54.49
CA GLU A 480 29.57 -34.25 54.07
C GLU A 480 28.97 -33.01 54.76
N ASP A 481 29.83 -32.14 55.29
CA ASP A 481 29.49 -30.83 55.87
C ASP A 481 29.03 -29.79 54.84
N SER A 482 28.43 -28.68 55.28
CA SER A 482 27.81 -27.66 54.41
C SER A 482 28.79 -26.81 53.60
N THR A 483 30.10 -27.01 53.73
CA THR A 483 31.16 -26.19 53.15
C THR A 483 32.05 -26.92 52.14
N VAL A 484 31.62 -28.10 51.65
CA VAL A 484 32.46 -28.98 50.82
C VAL A 484 32.54 -28.51 49.36
N GLU A 485 33.73 -28.63 48.75
CA GLU A 485 33.99 -28.32 47.34
C GLU A 485 33.37 -29.35 46.37
N TYR A 486 33.07 -28.88 45.16
CA TYR A 486 32.40 -29.69 44.13
C TYR A 486 33.25 -30.88 43.63
N SER A 487 34.57 -30.72 43.51
CA SER A 487 35.47 -31.74 42.95
C SER A 487 35.79 -32.85 43.96
N LEU A 488 35.55 -34.11 43.55
CA LEU A 488 35.93 -35.31 44.29
C LEU A 488 37.08 -36.06 43.57
N PRO A 489 37.97 -36.76 44.28
CA PRO A 489 38.96 -37.67 43.68
C PRO A 489 38.30 -38.81 42.87
N SER A 490 38.91 -39.20 41.75
CA SER A 490 38.38 -40.17 40.78
C SER A 490 38.03 -41.54 41.38
N GLY A 491 38.80 -41.99 42.37
CA GLY A 491 38.55 -43.26 43.07
C GLY A 491 37.29 -43.25 43.93
N ILE A 492 36.92 -42.08 44.47
CA ILE A 492 35.70 -41.90 45.27
C ILE A 492 34.49 -41.82 44.36
N LEU A 493 34.58 -41.12 43.22
CA LEU A 493 33.49 -41.01 42.24
C LEU A 493 32.96 -42.38 41.78
N ASN A 494 33.86 -43.32 41.46
CA ASN A 494 33.51 -44.67 40.99
C ASN A 494 32.79 -45.53 42.04
N MET A 495 33.07 -45.27 43.31
CA MET A 495 32.52 -46.03 44.44
C MET A 495 31.20 -45.45 44.95
N THR A 496 30.83 -44.26 44.48
CA THR A 496 29.76 -43.45 45.08
C THR A 496 28.59 -43.23 44.12
N TYR A 497 28.87 -43.04 42.84
CA TYR A 497 27.87 -42.74 41.82
C TYR A 497 27.86 -43.82 40.74
N PRO A 498 26.69 -44.25 40.24
CA PRO A 498 26.63 -45.16 39.11
C PRO A 498 27.13 -44.45 37.83
N TRP A 499 27.91 -45.18 37.04
CA TRP A 499 28.31 -44.74 35.69
C TRP A 499 27.15 -44.88 34.73
N ASP A 500 26.85 -43.82 33.97
CA ASP A 500 25.81 -43.85 32.94
C ASP A 500 26.44 -43.92 31.54
N ASP A 501 26.35 -45.11 30.94
CA ASP A 501 26.86 -45.39 29.59
C ASP A 501 26.21 -44.53 28.50
N LYS A 502 25.01 -43.98 28.73
CA LYS A 502 24.30 -43.15 27.74
C LYS A 502 24.82 -41.72 27.71
N THR A 503 25.25 -41.19 28.84
CA THR A 503 25.71 -39.79 28.96
C THR A 503 27.23 -39.67 28.96
N GLY A 504 27.95 -40.78 29.17
CA GLY A 504 29.40 -40.85 29.25
C GLY A 504 29.95 -40.13 30.48
N ALA A 505 29.16 -40.06 31.56
CA ALA A 505 29.46 -39.34 32.78
C ALA A 505 28.90 -40.06 34.01
N TRP A 506 29.43 -39.72 35.19
CA TRP A 506 28.87 -40.16 36.47
C TRP A 506 27.48 -39.56 36.67
N SER A 507 26.52 -40.37 37.15
CA SER A 507 25.17 -39.90 37.41
C SER A 507 25.15 -38.83 38.50
N SER A 508 24.55 -37.67 38.19
CA SER A 508 24.43 -36.54 39.12
C SER A 508 23.17 -36.58 39.99
N CYS A 509 22.31 -37.59 39.78
CA CYS A 509 20.97 -37.68 40.36
C CYS A 509 20.68 -38.98 41.12
N LEU A 510 21.56 -39.98 40.98
CA LEU A 510 21.47 -41.26 41.65
C LEU A 510 22.74 -41.48 42.47
N ILE A 511 22.58 -42.05 43.65
CA ILE A 511 23.68 -42.45 44.53
C ILE A 511 23.58 -43.95 44.81
N LEU A 512 24.71 -44.63 45.02
CA LEU A 512 24.72 -46.05 45.38
C LEU A 512 24.18 -46.25 46.83
N ASN A 513 23.39 -47.30 47.03
CA ASN A 513 22.71 -47.59 48.29
C ASN A 513 23.65 -48.30 49.29
N THR A 514 24.49 -47.54 49.98
CA THR A 514 25.48 -48.08 50.94
C THR A 514 25.71 -47.17 52.14
N ASN A 515 26.11 -47.75 53.27
CA ASN A 515 26.65 -46.99 54.39
C ASN A 515 28.09 -46.57 54.04
N PHE A 516 28.30 -45.33 53.61
CA PHE A 516 29.58 -44.75 53.16
C PHE A 516 30.66 -44.71 54.26
N THR A 517 31.17 -45.86 54.71
CA THR A 517 32.23 -45.99 55.70
C THR A 517 33.62 -45.98 55.04
N PRO A 518 34.70 -45.64 55.78
CA PRO A 518 36.07 -45.75 55.27
C PRO A 518 36.43 -47.16 54.77
N GLU A 519 35.84 -48.20 55.36
CA GLU A 519 36.00 -49.61 54.99
C GLU A 519 35.39 -49.92 53.61
N TYR A 520 34.25 -49.30 53.29
CA TYR A 520 33.62 -49.43 51.97
C TYR A 520 34.50 -48.82 50.88
N TYR A 521 35.08 -47.63 51.11
CA TYR A 521 36.03 -47.01 50.17
C TYR A 521 37.31 -47.84 49.97
N ALA A 522 37.70 -48.67 50.94
CA ALA A 522 38.84 -49.58 50.84
C ALA A 522 38.53 -50.91 50.12
N SER A 523 37.26 -51.30 50.01
CA SER A 523 36.82 -52.59 49.44
C SER A 523 36.97 -52.69 47.91
N GLY A 524 37.01 -51.55 47.21
CA GLY A 524 37.19 -51.47 45.75
C GLY A 524 36.05 -52.04 44.88
N VAL A 525 34.96 -52.53 45.48
CA VAL A 525 33.81 -53.12 44.76
C VAL A 525 32.59 -52.21 44.90
N PRO A 526 32.05 -51.65 43.81
CA PRO A 526 30.88 -50.77 43.86
C PRO A 526 29.59 -51.56 44.14
N ALA A 527 28.68 -50.96 44.92
CA ALA A 527 27.36 -51.55 45.16
C ALA A 527 26.46 -51.52 43.92
N THR A 528 25.51 -52.46 43.84
CA THR A 528 24.66 -52.70 42.66
C THR A 528 23.30 -52.00 42.71
N ALA A 529 22.84 -51.55 43.89
CA ALA A 529 21.56 -50.86 44.05
C ALA A 529 21.76 -49.34 44.15
N SER A 530 20.91 -48.55 43.49
CA SER A 530 20.95 -47.08 43.50
C SER A 530 19.67 -46.47 44.08
N VAL A 531 19.79 -45.33 44.76
CA VAL A 531 18.68 -44.52 45.33
C VAL A 531 18.71 -43.11 44.76
N PRO A 532 17.55 -42.44 44.58
CA PRO A 532 17.49 -41.03 44.20
C PRO A 532 18.00 -40.11 45.32
N CYS A 533 18.58 -39.00 44.92
CA CYS A 533 19.21 -38.05 45.84
C CYS A 533 18.21 -37.04 46.42
N THR A 534 18.41 -36.67 47.69
CA THR A 534 17.55 -35.71 48.41
C THR A 534 18.17 -34.32 48.58
N SER A 535 19.49 -34.19 48.42
CA SER A 535 20.21 -32.92 48.51
C SER A 535 21.41 -32.87 47.56
N TRP A 536 21.78 -31.67 47.10
CA TRP A 536 22.76 -31.45 46.03
C TRP A 536 23.87 -30.47 46.43
N VAL A 537 25.05 -30.68 45.85
CA VAL A 537 26.22 -29.77 45.88
C VAL A 537 26.46 -29.27 44.47
N TYR A 538 26.58 -27.95 44.29
CA TYR A 538 26.73 -27.29 42.99
C TYR A 538 28.15 -26.81 42.77
N ASP A 539 28.61 -26.82 41.51
CA ASP A 539 29.87 -26.19 41.14
C ASP A 539 29.74 -24.66 41.17
N THR A 540 30.55 -24.03 42.02
CA THR A 540 30.57 -22.57 42.21
C THR A 540 31.63 -21.86 41.37
N SER A 541 32.33 -22.56 40.47
CA SER A 541 33.40 -22.01 39.62
C SER A 541 32.92 -20.92 38.64
N LEU A 542 31.70 -21.06 38.09
CA LEU A 542 31.09 -20.14 37.13
C LEU A 542 29.98 -19.26 37.74
N TYR A 543 29.21 -19.80 38.70
CA TYR A 543 28.08 -19.12 39.34
C TYR A 543 28.27 -19.11 40.86
N ALA A 544 28.71 -17.99 41.39
CA ALA A 544 29.43 -17.96 42.66
C ALA A 544 28.60 -17.84 43.94
N SER A 545 27.31 -18.21 44.09
CA SER A 545 26.57 -18.03 45.38
C SER A 545 25.03 -18.07 45.39
N SER A 546 24.21 -17.06 45.68
CA SER A 546 22.74 -17.07 45.92
C SER A 546 22.06 -15.71 45.59
N THR A 547 20.94 -15.66 44.85
CA THR A 547 20.37 -14.35 44.35
C THR A 547 18.97 -14.01 44.86
N VAL A 548 18.48 -14.61 45.94
CA VAL A 548 17.23 -14.15 46.56
C VAL A 548 17.28 -14.33 48.08
N MET A 549 16.74 -13.34 48.80
CA MET A 549 16.60 -13.35 50.25
C MET A 549 15.98 -14.65 50.77
N GLU A 550 16.73 -15.40 51.57
CA GLU A 550 16.14 -16.26 52.59
C GLU A 550 15.64 -15.31 53.69
N THR A 551 14.35 -14.93 53.67
CA THR A 551 13.73 -14.33 54.86
C THR A 551 13.47 -15.44 55.86
N LYS A 552 14.52 -15.91 56.55
CA LYS A 552 14.38 -16.41 57.91
C LYS A 552 14.18 -15.20 58.83
N LEU A 553 13.05 -14.51 58.66
CA LEU A 553 12.68 -13.35 59.48
C LEU A 553 12.56 -13.76 60.96
N ASP A 554 12.20 -15.01 61.23
CA ASP A 554 12.09 -15.54 62.59
C ASP A 554 13.43 -15.67 63.31
N THR A 555 14.52 -15.98 62.61
CA THR A 555 15.83 -16.14 63.26
C THR A 555 16.51 -14.80 63.53
N ILE A 556 16.24 -13.76 62.73
CA ILE A 556 16.79 -12.41 62.93
C ILE A 556 16.14 -11.75 64.15
N PHE A 557 14.80 -11.79 64.27
CA PHE A 557 14.12 -11.25 65.45
C PHE A 557 14.42 -12.04 66.73
N HIS A 558 14.59 -13.37 66.65
CA HIS A 558 14.93 -14.19 67.81
C HIS A 558 16.39 -13.99 68.26
N CYS A 559 17.34 -13.88 67.33
CA CYS A 559 18.73 -13.55 67.65
C CYS A 559 18.90 -12.13 68.16
N GLU A 560 18.20 -11.13 67.61
CA GLU A 560 18.29 -9.75 68.08
C GLU A 560 17.71 -9.60 69.50
N LYS A 561 16.65 -10.36 69.82
CA LYS A 561 16.05 -10.41 71.16
C LYS A 561 16.95 -11.11 72.18
N LEU A 562 17.62 -12.20 71.79
CA LEU A 562 18.63 -12.91 72.61
C LEU A 562 19.93 -12.12 72.78
N LEU A 563 20.37 -11.38 71.76
CA LEU A 563 21.54 -10.50 71.81
C LEU A 563 21.27 -9.25 72.64
N LYS A 564 20.09 -8.64 72.55
CA LYS A 564 19.69 -7.51 73.41
C LYS A 564 19.58 -7.92 74.89
N THR A 565 19.08 -9.12 75.19
CA THR A 565 19.03 -9.63 76.58
C THR A 565 20.41 -9.97 77.13
N LYS A 566 21.34 -10.50 76.32
CA LYS A 566 22.74 -10.73 76.73
C LYS A 566 23.58 -9.45 76.82
N MET A 567 23.34 -8.45 75.97
CA MET A 567 24.07 -7.18 75.99
C MET A 567 23.68 -6.29 77.18
N LEU A 568 22.44 -6.41 77.69
CA LEU A 568 21.98 -5.73 78.90
C LEU A 568 22.57 -6.32 80.19
N SER A 569 23.07 -7.57 80.19
CA SER A 569 23.67 -8.19 81.37
C SER A 569 25.17 -7.96 81.53
N GLU A 570 25.90 -7.50 80.51
CA GLU A 570 27.39 -7.51 80.52
C GLU A 570 28.09 -6.15 80.32
N GLY A 571 27.37 -5.02 80.22
CA GLY A 571 27.92 -3.69 80.50
C GLY A 571 29.31 -3.34 79.93
N ARG A 572 29.59 -3.62 78.64
CA ARG A 572 30.83 -3.16 77.97
C ARG A 572 30.57 -2.59 76.58
N GLU A 573 30.92 -1.31 76.42
CA GLU A 573 31.10 -0.67 75.12
C GLU A 573 32.40 -1.16 74.47
N THR A 574 32.29 -2.00 73.45
CA THR A 574 33.32 -2.14 72.42
C THR A 574 32.64 -2.26 71.05
N ARG A 575 32.76 -1.20 70.25
CA ARG A 575 32.08 -1.04 68.95
C ARG A 575 32.85 -1.68 67.77
N SER A 576 33.79 -2.56 68.04
CA SER A 576 34.49 -3.32 67.01
C SER A 576 34.51 -4.78 67.41
N THR A 577 34.39 -5.67 66.43
CA THR A 577 34.55 -7.13 66.54
C THR A 577 33.33 -7.98 66.91
N VAL A 578 32.17 -7.75 66.29
CA VAL A 578 31.27 -8.86 65.87
C VAL A 578 30.62 -8.52 64.52
N ARG A 579 31.43 -8.27 63.48
CA ARG A 579 30.95 -8.46 62.10
C ARG A 579 31.13 -9.94 61.79
N LYS A 580 30.13 -10.76 62.10
CA LYS A 580 30.05 -12.12 61.56
C LYS A 580 29.94 -11.99 60.04
N THR A 581 30.99 -12.42 59.36
CA THR A 581 31.10 -12.55 57.91
C THR A 581 29.99 -13.47 57.41
N VAL A 582 28.88 -12.89 56.97
CA VAL A 582 27.94 -13.59 56.09
C VAL A 582 28.37 -13.23 54.68
N LEU A 583 29.22 -14.07 54.09
CA LEU A 583 29.60 -13.99 52.69
C LEU A 583 28.33 -14.23 51.85
N PHE A 584 27.69 -13.14 51.44
CA PHE A 584 26.63 -13.16 50.44
C PHE A 584 27.27 -13.14 49.05
N LYS A 585 26.77 -14.01 48.21
CA LYS A 585 27.45 -14.70 47.10
C LYS A 585 26.30 -14.87 46.04
N GLN A 586 26.43 -15.09 44.71
CA GLN A 586 25.34 -15.03 43.64
C GLN A 586 24.94 -16.35 42.86
N SER A 587 23.64 -16.75 42.74
CA SER A 587 23.14 -18.02 42.09
C SER A 587 22.11 -17.88 40.96
N SER A 588 21.91 -18.94 40.17
CA SER A 588 20.71 -19.12 39.34
C SER A 588 19.45 -19.50 40.15
N ALA A 589 18.25 -19.29 39.59
CA ALA A 589 16.97 -19.71 40.16
C ALA A 589 16.86 -21.23 40.30
N SER A 590 17.52 -21.96 39.39
CA SER A 590 17.60 -23.43 39.41
C SER A 590 18.34 -23.94 40.65
N GLN A 591 19.40 -23.24 41.08
CA GLN A 591 20.12 -23.54 42.31
C GLN A 591 19.34 -23.14 43.56
N LYS A 592 18.60 -22.02 43.53
CA LYS A 592 17.81 -21.54 44.68
C LYS A 592 16.66 -22.48 45.04
N PHE A 593 15.93 -22.97 44.04
CA PHE A 593 14.75 -23.81 44.24
C PHE A 593 15.04 -25.31 44.11
N ASN A 594 16.32 -25.71 44.00
CA ASN A 594 16.74 -27.10 43.77
C ASN A 594 16.03 -27.78 42.59
N LEU A 595 15.92 -27.08 41.45
CA LEU A 595 15.19 -27.55 40.26
C LEU A 595 16.03 -28.48 39.39
N VAL A 596 16.43 -29.60 39.98
CA VAL A 596 17.40 -30.53 39.42
C VAL A 596 16.84 -31.95 39.48
N CYS A 597 17.31 -32.84 38.60
CA CYS A 597 16.83 -34.23 38.52
C CYS A 597 15.33 -34.32 38.24
N GLU A 598 14.50 -34.78 39.19
CA GLU A 598 13.03 -34.92 39.01
C GLU A 598 12.35 -33.58 38.68
N ASP A 599 12.87 -32.47 39.23
CA ASP A 599 12.30 -31.12 39.03
C ASP A 599 12.94 -30.34 37.88
N SER A 600 13.74 -31.00 37.04
CA SER A 600 14.48 -30.35 35.95
C SER A 600 13.62 -29.84 34.79
N TRP A 601 12.33 -30.19 34.76
CA TRP A 601 11.35 -29.69 33.79
C TRP A 601 10.78 -28.30 34.19
N ILE A 602 10.83 -27.93 35.47
CA ILE A 602 10.23 -26.69 36.00
C ILE A 602 10.84 -25.40 35.40
N PRO A 603 12.17 -25.31 35.16
CA PRO A 603 12.76 -24.18 34.45
C PRO A 603 12.25 -24.04 33.01
N ALA A 604 12.15 -25.17 32.29
CA ALA A 604 11.59 -25.18 30.94
C ALA A 604 10.12 -24.73 30.94
N THR A 605 9.33 -25.16 31.94
CA THR A 605 7.95 -24.70 32.13
C THR A 605 7.86 -23.22 32.46
N THR A 606 8.80 -22.66 33.22
CA THR A 606 8.83 -21.23 33.57
C THR A 606 9.10 -20.36 32.33
N ASP A 607 10.00 -20.77 31.44
CA ASP A 607 10.22 -20.08 30.16
C ASP A 607 9.06 -20.30 29.18
N ALA A 608 8.43 -21.48 29.20
CA ALA A 608 7.20 -21.72 28.46
C ALA A 608 6.04 -20.85 28.97
N MET A 609 5.91 -20.64 30.28
CA MET A 609 4.92 -19.74 30.89
C MET A 609 5.14 -18.28 30.46
N PHE A 610 6.39 -17.83 30.38
CA PHE A 610 6.70 -16.52 29.82
C PHE A 610 6.22 -16.40 28.36
N MET A 611 6.51 -17.40 27.51
CA MET A 611 6.08 -17.38 26.11
C MET A 611 4.56 -17.53 25.94
N PHE A 612 3.90 -18.24 26.86
CA PHE A 612 2.45 -18.33 26.92
C PHE A 612 1.82 -16.99 27.33
N GLY A 613 2.45 -16.27 28.25
CA GLY A 613 2.12 -14.87 28.54
C GLY A 613 2.29 -13.98 27.31
N ASP A 614 3.42 -14.07 26.61
CA ASP A 614 3.72 -13.31 25.37
C ASP A 614 2.69 -13.57 24.26
N LEU A 615 2.19 -14.81 24.14
CA LEU A 615 1.08 -15.18 23.26
C LEU A 615 -0.22 -14.44 23.64
N ILE A 616 -0.69 -14.61 24.88
CA ILE A 616 -1.95 -14.00 25.35
C ILE A 616 -1.87 -12.47 25.28
N GLY A 617 -0.73 -11.91 25.66
CA GLY A 617 -0.49 -10.47 25.63
C GLY A 617 -0.61 -9.90 24.22
N SER A 618 -0.03 -10.57 23.22
CA SER A 618 -0.09 -10.13 21.83
C SER A 618 -1.52 -10.03 21.28
N VAL A 619 -2.41 -10.94 21.68
CA VAL A 619 -3.82 -10.95 21.25
C VAL A 619 -4.64 -9.92 22.02
N THR A 620 -4.54 -9.95 23.35
CA THR A 620 -5.39 -9.14 24.24
C THR A 620 -5.02 -7.67 24.18
N PHE A 621 -3.74 -7.33 24.31
CA PHE A 621 -3.28 -5.94 24.26
C PHE A 621 -3.28 -5.39 22.84
N GLY A 622 -3.17 -6.24 21.81
CA GLY A 622 -3.43 -5.85 20.42
C GLY A 622 -4.86 -5.34 20.26
N TYR A 623 -5.85 -6.13 20.69
CA TYR A 623 -7.27 -5.73 20.66
C TYR A 623 -7.53 -4.47 21.49
N PHE A 624 -6.95 -4.37 22.69
CA PHE A 624 -7.09 -3.17 23.49
C PHE A 624 -6.44 -1.96 22.81
N SER A 625 -5.32 -2.13 22.08
CA SER A 625 -4.58 -1.05 21.39
C SER A 625 -5.48 -0.33 20.40
N ASP A 626 -6.30 -1.11 19.68
CA ASP A 626 -7.22 -0.59 18.69
C ASP A 626 -8.48 0.06 19.32
N ARG A 627 -8.84 -0.32 20.55
CA ARG A 627 -10.03 0.19 21.24
C ARG A 627 -9.76 1.43 22.09
N PHE A 628 -8.70 1.42 22.89
CA PHE A 628 -8.38 2.46 23.87
C PHE A 628 -7.28 3.42 23.40
N GLY A 629 -6.64 3.13 22.26
CA GLY A 629 -5.49 3.88 21.76
C GLY A 629 -4.18 3.24 22.15
N ARG A 630 -3.13 3.54 21.41
CA ARG A 630 -1.85 2.83 21.52
C ARG A 630 -0.98 3.39 22.63
N ARG A 631 -1.09 4.69 22.89
CA ARG A 631 -0.34 5.38 23.94
C ARG A 631 -0.75 4.94 25.35
N PRO A 632 -2.05 4.87 25.74
CA PRO A 632 -2.43 4.40 27.07
C PRO A 632 -1.93 2.98 27.37
N ILE A 633 -2.00 2.10 26.37
CA ILE A 633 -1.63 0.69 26.52
C ILE A 633 -0.12 0.49 26.63
N PHE A 634 0.65 1.30 25.89
CA PHE A 634 2.08 1.32 26.04
C PHE A 634 2.48 1.64 27.51
N PHE A 635 1.89 2.67 28.11
CA PHE A 635 2.24 3.06 29.49
C PHE A 635 1.68 2.11 30.56
N THR A 636 0.44 1.62 30.42
CA THR A 636 -0.10 0.65 31.39
C THR A 636 0.70 -0.64 31.39
N SER A 637 1.12 -1.12 30.21
CA SER A 637 1.98 -2.30 30.07
C SER A 637 3.34 -2.08 30.71
N LEU A 638 3.94 -0.88 30.56
CA LEU A 638 5.22 -0.53 31.18
C LEU A 638 5.14 -0.57 32.72
N ILE A 639 4.06 -0.03 33.29
CA ILE A 639 3.84 -0.01 34.75
C ILE A 639 3.66 -1.44 35.28
N ILE A 640 2.82 -2.24 34.62
CA ILE A 640 2.57 -3.62 35.03
C ILE A 640 3.85 -4.46 34.90
N GLN A 641 4.62 -4.30 33.82
CA GLN A 641 5.89 -5.01 33.64
C GLN A 641 6.89 -4.66 34.75
N SER A 642 6.96 -3.38 35.14
CA SER A 642 7.85 -2.91 36.20
C SER A 642 7.51 -3.52 37.56
N ILE A 643 6.22 -3.52 37.91
CA ILE A 643 5.72 -4.11 39.16
C ILE A 643 5.97 -5.62 39.16
N ALA A 644 5.68 -6.31 38.05
CA ALA A 644 5.90 -7.74 37.92
C ALA A 644 7.38 -8.12 37.93
N GLY A 645 8.25 -7.28 37.35
CA GLY A 645 9.71 -7.44 37.38
C GLY A 645 10.29 -7.36 38.78
N ILE A 646 9.88 -6.35 39.56
CA ILE A 646 10.26 -6.23 40.99
C ILE A 646 9.68 -7.41 41.79
N GLY A 647 8.42 -7.76 41.51
CA GLY A 647 7.75 -8.91 42.13
C GLY A 647 8.51 -10.21 41.91
N ALA A 648 8.95 -10.50 40.68
CA ALA A 648 9.68 -11.71 40.33
C ALA A 648 10.96 -11.91 41.16
N ALA A 649 11.65 -10.82 41.54
CA ALA A 649 12.86 -10.88 42.36
C ALA A 649 12.59 -11.27 43.83
N LEU A 650 11.36 -11.04 44.32
CA LEU A 650 10.98 -11.25 45.73
C LEU A 650 10.30 -12.61 45.97
N MET A 651 10.08 -13.43 44.93
CA MET A 651 9.26 -14.64 45.05
C MET A 651 9.98 -15.81 45.76
N PRO A 652 9.32 -16.47 46.75
CA PRO A 652 9.91 -17.56 47.53
C PRO A 652 9.76 -18.94 46.89
N ASN A 653 8.85 -19.13 45.92
CA ASN A 653 8.52 -20.42 45.33
C ASN A 653 8.69 -20.41 43.80
N ALA A 654 8.98 -21.57 43.20
CA ALA A 654 9.13 -21.72 41.75
C ALA A 654 7.83 -21.38 40.98
N LEU A 655 6.67 -21.76 41.53
CA LEU A 655 5.36 -21.46 40.94
C LEU A 655 5.06 -19.94 40.90
N THR A 656 5.35 -19.22 41.99
CA THR A 656 5.09 -17.77 42.06
C THR A 656 6.07 -16.99 41.18
N PHE A 657 7.30 -17.50 41.02
CA PHE A 657 8.25 -17.02 40.01
C PHE A 657 7.73 -17.24 38.58
N GLY A 658 7.17 -18.42 38.28
CA GLY A 658 6.52 -18.73 37.00
C GLY A 658 5.34 -17.81 36.66
N ILE A 659 4.47 -17.52 37.65
CA ILE A 659 3.35 -16.58 37.49
C ILE A 659 3.86 -15.15 37.21
N ALA A 660 4.90 -14.71 37.92
CA ALA A 660 5.50 -13.40 37.64
C ALA A 660 6.09 -13.35 36.22
N ARG A 661 6.77 -14.41 35.77
CA ARG A 661 7.27 -14.55 34.39
C ARG A 661 6.15 -14.52 33.35
N PHE A 662 5.00 -15.13 33.64
CA PHE A 662 3.81 -15.04 32.79
C PHE A 662 3.31 -13.60 32.62
N ILE A 663 3.21 -12.83 33.72
CA ILE A 663 2.77 -11.42 33.68
C ILE A 663 3.77 -10.54 32.92
N ILE A 664 5.08 -10.79 33.10
CA ILE A 664 6.14 -10.10 32.35
C ILE A 664 6.04 -10.43 30.85
N GLY A 665 5.77 -11.68 30.48
CA GLY A 665 5.56 -12.07 29.08
C GLY A 665 4.35 -11.36 28.44
N LEU A 666 3.23 -11.32 29.16
CA LEU A 666 2.00 -10.66 28.73
C LEU A 666 2.19 -9.16 28.46
N THR A 667 3.01 -8.47 29.25
CA THR A 667 3.31 -7.05 29.05
C THR A 667 4.43 -6.78 28.05
N ALA A 668 5.42 -7.68 27.95
CA ALA A 668 6.54 -7.56 27.01
C ALA A 668 6.09 -7.57 25.53
N SER A 669 5.10 -8.41 25.19
CA SER A 669 4.49 -8.42 23.85
C SER A 669 3.76 -7.12 23.53
N ALA A 670 2.95 -6.63 24.48
CA ALA A 670 2.17 -5.40 24.33
C ALA A 670 3.06 -4.19 24.06
N LEU A 671 4.17 -4.06 24.80
CA LEU A 671 5.16 -2.99 24.61
C LEU A 671 5.85 -3.07 23.26
N TYR A 672 6.28 -4.26 22.86
CA TYR A 672 6.95 -4.48 21.58
C TYR A 672 6.04 -4.14 20.40
N ILE A 673 4.80 -4.65 20.39
CA ILE A 673 3.86 -4.44 19.29
C ILE A 673 3.41 -2.98 19.24
N ALA A 674 3.00 -2.38 20.37
CA ALA A 674 2.54 -1.00 20.40
C ALA A 674 3.64 -0.03 19.94
N SER A 675 4.89 -0.23 20.39
CA SER A 675 6.01 0.61 19.97
C SER A 675 6.40 0.41 18.51
N PHE A 676 6.42 -0.84 18.02
CA PHE A 676 6.72 -1.16 16.63
C PHE A 676 5.72 -0.52 15.67
N ILE A 677 4.41 -0.65 15.93
CA ILE A 677 3.39 -0.09 15.02
C ILE A 677 3.37 1.45 15.09
N LEU A 678 3.53 2.04 16.29
CA LEU A 678 3.70 3.50 16.41
C LEU A 678 4.92 4.01 15.65
N ALA A 679 6.04 3.27 15.69
CA ALA A 679 7.25 3.62 14.96
C ALA A 679 7.05 3.59 13.43
N LEU A 680 6.33 2.59 12.92
CA LEU A 680 6.04 2.48 11.48
C LEU A 680 5.01 3.49 10.97
N GLU A 681 4.04 3.88 11.80
CA GLU A 681 3.04 4.88 11.42
C GLU A 681 3.59 6.31 11.36
N LEU A 682 4.71 6.57 12.02
CA LEU A 682 5.39 7.86 11.95
C LEU A 682 6.22 8.01 10.67
N VAL A 683 6.44 6.93 9.92
CA VAL A 683 7.34 6.89 8.77
C VAL A 683 6.54 6.72 7.49
N GLY A 684 6.88 7.52 6.47
CA GLY A 684 6.28 7.44 5.14
C GLY A 684 6.50 6.07 4.48
N PRO A 685 5.63 5.66 3.54
CA PRO A 685 5.63 4.32 2.95
C PRO A 685 6.98 3.90 2.34
N SER A 686 7.73 4.83 1.73
CA SER A 686 9.04 4.54 1.11
C SER A 686 10.14 4.11 2.09
N LYS A 687 10.06 4.55 3.35
CA LYS A 687 11.09 4.31 4.39
C LYS A 687 10.68 3.27 5.42
N ARG A 688 9.47 2.70 5.33
CA ARG A 688 8.96 1.68 6.28
C ARG A 688 9.85 0.44 6.34
N LEU A 689 10.38 -0.03 5.21
CA LEU A 689 11.29 -1.18 5.18
C LEU A 689 12.57 -0.91 5.99
N PHE A 690 13.19 0.24 5.76
CA PHE A 690 14.37 0.68 6.49
C PHE A 690 14.09 0.86 7.99
N ALA A 691 12.93 1.41 8.32
CA ALA A 691 12.47 1.57 9.71
C ALA A 691 12.18 0.21 10.38
N ALA A 692 11.63 -0.78 9.69
CA ALA A 692 11.44 -2.11 10.27
C ALA A 692 12.78 -2.80 10.58
N MET A 693 13.75 -2.70 9.65
CA MET A 693 15.10 -3.28 9.83
C MET A 693 15.89 -2.58 10.93
N THR A 694 15.78 -1.25 11.00
CA THR A 694 16.43 -0.46 12.06
C THR A 694 15.91 -0.86 13.44
N TYR A 695 14.61 -1.16 13.57
CA TYR A 695 14.02 -1.63 14.82
C TYR A 695 14.58 -3.00 15.28
N ALA A 696 14.91 -3.90 14.34
CA ALA A 696 15.52 -5.19 14.65
C ALA A 696 16.92 -5.04 15.30
N TYR A 697 17.72 -4.05 14.87
CA TYR A 697 19.03 -3.78 15.48
C TYR A 697 18.93 -3.40 16.97
N PHE A 698 17.87 -2.73 17.39
CA PHE A 698 17.65 -2.41 18.80
C PHE A 698 17.35 -3.66 19.62
N PHE A 699 16.62 -4.63 19.06
CA PHE A 699 16.42 -5.93 19.73
C PHE A 699 17.76 -6.68 19.90
N THR A 700 18.59 -6.74 18.86
CA THR A 700 19.93 -7.35 18.93
C THR A 700 20.86 -6.63 19.90
N THR A 701 20.75 -5.30 20.00
CA THR A 701 21.50 -4.53 21.01
C THR A 701 21.14 -4.97 22.42
N GLY A 702 19.86 -5.21 22.70
CA GLY A 702 19.42 -5.78 23.98
C GLY A 702 19.90 -7.21 24.22
N TYR A 703 20.04 -8.03 23.17
CA TYR A 703 20.65 -9.36 23.27
C TYR A 703 22.12 -9.24 23.73
N VAL A 704 22.94 -8.45 23.02
CA VAL A 704 24.37 -8.25 23.37
C VAL A 704 24.53 -7.67 24.76
N LEU A 705 23.69 -6.69 25.12
CA LEU A 705 23.69 -6.10 26.46
C LEU A 705 23.33 -7.11 27.55
N SER A 706 22.43 -8.08 27.28
CA SER A 706 22.14 -9.16 28.22
C SER A 706 23.41 -9.93 28.59
N ALA A 707 24.21 -10.30 27.59
CA ALA A 707 25.47 -11.02 27.78
C ALA A 707 26.49 -10.19 28.57
N LEU A 708 26.63 -8.92 28.18
CA LEU A 708 27.60 -8.00 28.78
C LEU A 708 27.25 -7.71 30.25
N PHE A 709 25.98 -7.45 30.55
CA PHE A 709 25.55 -7.25 31.93
C PHE A 709 25.77 -8.50 32.76
N SER A 710 25.40 -9.68 32.26
CA SER A 710 25.62 -10.95 32.95
C SER A 710 27.10 -11.26 33.19
N TYR A 711 28.01 -10.86 32.29
CA TYR A 711 29.45 -11.00 32.47
C TYR A 711 30.03 -10.01 33.50
N LEU A 712 29.68 -8.73 33.39
CA LEU A 712 30.15 -7.68 34.32
C LEU A 712 29.66 -7.91 35.75
N LEU A 713 28.45 -8.45 35.90
CA LEU A 713 27.85 -8.81 37.19
C LEU A 713 28.63 -9.92 37.91
N ASN A 714 29.20 -10.88 37.19
CA ASN A 714 29.86 -12.04 37.79
C ASN A 714 31.22 -11.69 38.45
N ASN A 715 31.87 -10.60 38.01
CA ASN A 715 33.22 -10.22 38.45
C ASN A 715 33.27 -9.13 39.53
N TRP A 716 32.13 -8.69 40.08
CA TRP A 716 32.10 -7.55 41.00
C TRP A 716 32.17 -7.98 42.48
N SER A 717 33.33 -7.76 43.12
CA SER A 717 33.68 -8.22 44.47
C SER A 717 33.52 -7.15 45.57
N GLY A 718 32.46 -6.33 45.53
CA GLY A 718 32.22 -5.24 46.49
C GLY A 718 31.16 -5.54 47.54
N ASP A 719 31.41 -5.17 48.81
CA ASP A 719 30.75 -5.63 50.04
C ASP A 719 29.29 -5.16 50.28
N ASP A 720 28.69 -4.32 49.41
CA ASP A 720 27.37 -3.68 49.63
C ASP A 720 26.25 -4.09 48.61
N SER A 721 26.40 -5.20 47.89
CA SER A 721 25.98 -5.23 46.47
C SER A 721 24.89 -6.19 45.93
N PRO A 722 24.21 -7.13 46.64
CA PRO A 722 23.23 -8.00 45.94
C PRO A 722 21.80 -7.45 45.82
N ARG A 723 21.27 -6.83 46.89
CA ARG A 723 19.84 -6.41 46.98
C ARG A 723 19.52 -5.18 46.14
N THR A 724 20.49 -4.28 46.03
CA THR A 724 20.39 -3.02 45.30
C THR A 724 20.62 -3.21 43.80
N PHE A 725 21.48 -4.14 43.39
CA PHE A 725 21.96 -4.19 42.00
C PHE A 725 21.13 -5.05 41.04
N LEU A 726 20.50 -6.15 41.49
CA LEU A 726 19.55 -6.92 40.66
C LEU A 726 18.19 -6.22 40.54
N ALA A 727 17.74 -5.57 41.62
CA ALA A 727 16.62 -4.65 41.60
C ALA A 727 16.91 -3.43 40.73
N HIS A 728 18.15 -2.90 40.75
CA HIS A 728 18.58 -1.92 39.75
C HIS A 728 18.58 -2.55 38.36
N LEU A 729 19.09 -3.75 38.09
CA LEU A 729 19.13 -4.30 36.72
C LEU A 729 17.73 -4.47 36.10
N LEU A 730 16.74 -4.92 36.87
CA LEU A 730 15.35 -5.09 36.42
C LEU A 730 14.57 -3.76 36.35
N VAL A 731 14.90 -2.77 37.19
CA VAL A 731 14.31 -1.42 37.17
C VAL A 731 14.99 -0.54 36.11
N VAL A 732 16.30 -0.66 35.92
CA VAL A 732 17.15 -0.03 34.90
C VAL A 732 16.84 -0.61 33.52
N SER A 733 16.62 -1.93 33.38
CA SER A 733 16.20 -2.54 32.11
C SER A 733 14.83 -2.07 31.64
N THR A 734 13.94 -1.71 32.57
CA THR A 734 12.57 -1.28 32.26
C THR A 734 12.45 0.24 32.11
N PHE A 735 13.29 1.04 32.79
CA PHE A 735 13.18 2.51 32.80
C PHE A 735 14.36 3.28 32.19
N SER A 736 15.58 2.73 32.08
CA SER A 736 16.76 3.50 31.63
C SER A 736 16.80 3.82 30.15
N ILE A 737 15.83 3.32 29.38
CA ILE A 737 15.86 3.45 27.92
C ILE A 737 14.99 4.60 27.42
N TYR A 738 14.42 5.48 28.24
CA TYR A 738 13.47 6.49 27.72
C TYR A 738 13.67 7.97 28.08
N PRO A 739 14.67 8.41 28.87
CA PRO A 739 15.78 9.19 28.27
C PRO A 739 17.04 9.37 29.19
N SER A 740 17.80 8.33 29.53
CA SER A 740 18.95 8.51 30.45
C SER A 740 20.32 8.67 29.79
N PHE A 741 20.43 8.65 28.45
CA PHE A 741 21.74 8.58 27.80
C PHE A 741 22.52 9.90 27.63
N VAL A 742 22.01 11.05 28.12
CA VAL A 742 22.75 12.33 27.97
C VAL A 742 22.90 13.13 29.28
N ILE A 743 22.07 12.88 30.31
CA ILE A 743 22.10 13.69 31.55
C ILE A 743 22.50 12.88 32.79
N ALA A 744 22.25 11.56 32.82
CA ALA A 744 22.56 10.74 34.00
C ALA A 744 24.06 10.41 34.15
N HIS A 745 24.83 10.40 33.06
CA HIS A 745 26.28 10.16 33.14
C HIS A 745 27.06 11.40 33.64
N LEU A 746 26.48 12.60 33.52
CA LEU A 746 27.07 13.85 34.00
C LEU A 746 26.74 14.18 35.47
N LEU A 747 25.80 13.47 36.11
CA LEU A 747 25.33 13.81 37.47
C LEU A 747 25.41 12.68 38.51
N VAL A 748 25.63 11.42 38.13
CA VAL A 748 25.55 10.27 39.07
C VAL A 748 26.92 9.77 39.57
N VAL A 749 28.00 10.53 39.34
CA VAL A 749 29.30 10.29 40.02
C VAL A 749 29.33 10.87 41.45
N SER A 750 28.30 11.60 41.89
CA SER A 750 28.25 12.12 43.26
C SER A 750 26.97 11.72 43.98
N THR A 751 27.15 11.08 45.13
CA THR A 751 26.25 10.95 46.29
C THR A 751 25.24 9.80 46.38
N PHE A 752 25.47 9.04 47.46
CA PHE A 752 24.75 7.91 48.05
C PHE A 752 23.29 8.21 48.47
N SER A 753 22.56 7.11 48.70
CA SER A 753 21.30 6.96 49.49
C SER A 753 19.98 7.14 48.72
N VAL A 754 19.49 6.07 48.05
CA VAL A 754 18.26 6.15 47.24
C VAL A 754 17.41 4.87 47.32
N TYR A 755 16.32 4.92 48.10
CA TYR A 755 15.14 4.05 47.94
C TYR A 755 13.84 4.86 47.72
N PRO A 756 13.66 6.08 48.29
CA PRO A 756 12.52 6.94 47.97
C PRO A 756 12.68 7.77 46.68
N SER A 757 13.92 7.97 46.21
CA SER A 757 14.22 8.88 45.10
C SER A 757 14.04 8.21 43.73
N SER A 758 14.29 6.90 43.61
CA SER A 758 14.12 6.14 42.37
C SER A 758 12.66 6.11 41.89
N ALA A 759 11.69 5.94 42.79
CA ALA A 759 10.27 6.00 42.47
C ALA A 759 9.83 7.40 41.97
N ARG A 760 10.39 8.47 42.53
CA ARG A 760 10.13 9.85 42.06
C ARG A 760 10.78 10.12 40.70
N PHE A 761 12.02 9.65 40.48
CA PHE A 761 12.69 9.73 39.18
C PHE A 761 11.94 8.94 38.11
N VAL A 762 11.38 7.77 38.46
CA VAL A 762 10.51 6.97 37.58
C VAL A 762 9.24 7.73 37.23
N LEU A 763 8.53 8.30 38.22
CA LEU A 763 7.29 9.05 37.99
C LEU A 763 7.55 10.29 37.12
N GLN A 764 8.66 10.99 37.33
CA GLN A 764 9.07 12.16 36.55
C GLN A 764 9.45 11.78 35.11
N SER A 765 10.19 10.68 34.92
CA SER A 765 10.58 10.16 33.60
C SER A 765 9.35 9.73 32.79
N VAL A 766 8.42 9.00 33.42
CA VAL A 766 7.13 8.62 32.81
C VAL A 766 6.32 9.86 32.45
N THR A 767 6.27 10.88 33.30
CA THR A 767 5.53 12.13 33.04
C THR A 767 6.12 12.90 31.85
N ILE A 768 7.44 12.92 31.68
CA ILE A 768 8.13 13.57 30.55
C ILE A 768 7.87 12.80 29.25
N VAL A 769 8.01 11.48 29.26
CA VAL A 769 7.77 10.62 28.08
C VAL A 769 6.30 10.66 27.67
N CYS A 770 5.38 10.66 28.65
CA CYS A 770 3.96 10.90 28.43
C CYS A 770 3.70 12.22 27.70
N ARG A 771 4.49 13.27 27.90
CA ARG A 771 4.31 14.56 27.21
C ARG A 771 4.92 14.60 25.80
N ILE A 772 5.89 13.73 25.52
CA ILE A 772 6.61 13.68 24.24
C ILE A 772 5.90 12.76 23.25
N LEU A 773 5.37 11.62 23.70
CA LEU A 773 4.73 10.61 22.85
C LEU A 773 3.29 11.04 22.48
N PRO A 774 3.00 11.41 21.22
CA PRO A 774 1.63 11.65 20.77
C PRO A 774 0.88 10.32 20.59
N GLU A 775 -0.45 10.38 20.56
CA GLU A 775 -1.28 9.25 20.08
C GLU A 775 -1.18 9.14 18.56
N SER A 776 -1.43 7.96 18.00
CA SER A 776 -1.46 7.78 16.54
C SER A 776 -2.51 8.70 15.90
N SER A 777 -2.07 9.60 15.02
CA SER A 777 -2.98 10.48 14.28
C SER A 777 -3.87 9.70 13.32
N ARG A 778 -3.41 8.55 12.82
CA ARG A 778 -4.23 7.62 12.03
C ARG A 778 -5.36 7.00 12.85
N TRP A 779 -5.05 6.55 14.08
CA TRP A 779 -6.06 5.99 14.99
C TRP A 779 -7.09 7.05 15.41
N LEU A 780 -6.65 8.28 15.72
CA LEU A 780 -7.55 9.38 16.08
C LEU A 780 -8.53 9.73 14.96
N LEU A 781 -8.07 9.72 13.70
CA LEU A 781 -8.94 9.91 12.53
C LEU A 781 -9.95 8.77 12.39
N SER A 782 -9.54 7.51 12.57
CA SER A 782 -10.45 6.35 12.53
C SER A 782 -11.53 6.35 13.63
N LYS A 783 -11.34 7.12 14.70
CA LYS A 783 -12.31 7.28 15.80
C LYS A 783 -13.12 8.58 15.70
N GLY A 784 -12.96 9.35 14.63
CA GLY A 784 -13.62 10.65 14.46
C GLY A 784 -13.09 11.78 15.36
N ARG A 785 -11.97 11.57 16.08
CA ARG A 785 -11.33 12.58 16.95
C ARG A 785 -10.42 13.51 16.14
N GLN A 786 -11.03 14.23 15.19
CA GLN A 786 -10.31 15.03 14.21
C GLN A 786 -9.55 16.21 14.82
N THR A 787 -10.11 16.90 15.81
CA THR A 787 -9.49 18.07 16.46
C THR A 787 -8.13 17.72 17.09
N GLU A 788 -8.03 16.58 17.75
CA GLU A 788 -6.78 16.10 18.35
C GLU A 788 -5.77 15.65 17.30
N ALA A 789 -6.23 14.98 16.23
CA ALA A 789 -5.37 14.59 15.11
C ALA A 789 -4.75 15.82 14.44
N LYS A 790 -5.56 16.87 14.19
CA LYS A 790 -5.12 18.16 13.64
C LYS A 790 -4.08 18.85 14.52
N GLN A 791 -4.29 18.87 15.83
CA GLN A 791 -3.32 19.44 16.78
C GLN A 791 -1.97 18.72 16.75
N ILE A 792 -1.98 17.39 16.65
CA ILE A 792 -0.75 16.60 16.54
C ILE A 792 -0.05 16.89 15.21
N LEU A 793 -0.76 16.86 14.08
CA LEU A 793 -0.20 17.13 12.75
C LEU A 793 0.39 18.54 12.67
N ASN A 794 -0.28 19.55 13.22
CA ASN A 794 0.24 20.92 13.31
C ASN A 794 1.49 21.03 14.18
N LYS A 795 1.60 20.23 15.26
CA LYS A 795 2.81 20.16 16.08
C LYS A 795 3.98 19.52 15.32
N VAL A 796 3.72 18.50 14.50
CA VAL A 796 4.72 17.90 13.61
C VAL A 796 5.18 18.91 12.55
N ALA A 797 4.24 19.58 11.90
CA ALA A 797 4.48 20.59 10.87
C ALA A 797 5.38 21.73 11.39
N LYS A 798 5.07 22.28 12.58
CA LYS A 798 5.89 23.29 13.26
C LYS A 798 7.32 22.82 13.56
N THR A 799 7.51 21.56 13.91
CA THR A 799 8.85 21.03 14.27
C THR A 799 9.68 20.65 13.05
N ASN A 800 9.02 20.29 11.94
CA ASN A 800 9.66 20.01 10.66
C ASN A 800 9.84 21.28 9.79
N ASN A 801 9.41 22.45 10.27
CA ASN A 801 9.39 23.72 9.52
C ASN A 801 8.58 23.65 8.21
N VAL A 802 7.41 23.01 8.24
CA VAL A 802 6.50 22.93 7.08
C VAL A 802 5.11 23.43 7.46
N VAL A 803 4.39 24.04 6.52
CA VAL A 803 3.01 24.49 6.68
C VAL A 803 2.09 23.56 5.89
N ILE A 804 1.12 22.95 6.55
CA ILE A 804 0.12 22.08 5.91
C ILE A 804 -1.11 22.96 5.57
N PRO A 805 -1.63 22.92 4.33
CA PRO A 805 -2.87 23.62 3.96
C PRO A 805 -4.08 23.15 4.79
N GLU A 806 -4.88 24.08 5.29
CA GLU A 806 -6.01 23.81 6.20
C GLU A 806 -7.10 22.93 5.55
N LYS A 807 -7.33 23.10 4.24
CA LYS A 807 -8.26 22.30 3.43
C LYS A 807 -7.90 20.80 3.37
N VAL A 808 -6.61 20.45 3.34
CA VAL A 808 -6.14 19.05 3.38
C VAL A 808 -6.43 18.44 4.75
N LEU A 809 -6.28 19.25 5.81
CA LEU A 809 -6.55 18.86 7.18
C LEU A 809 -8.05 18.57 7.43
N ASP A 810 -8.93 19.29 6.75
CA ASP A 810 -10.39 19.14 6.83
C ASP A 810 -10.91 17.95 6.00
N ASN A 811 -10.38 17.73 4.79
CA ASN A 811 -10.77 16.62 3.91
C ASN A 811 -10.42 15.24 4.48
N LEU A 812 -9.37 15.13 5.31
CA LEU A 812 -9.01 13.89 6.02
C LEU A 812 -10.10 13.38 6.96
N GLY A 813 -11.00 14.26 7.39
CA GLY A 813 -12.09 13.93 8.31
C GLY A 813 -13.34 13.33 7.65
N ALA A 814 -13.61 13.68 6.39
CA ALA A 814 -14.82 13.29 5.68
C ALA A 814 -14.74 11.88 5.07
N VAL A 815 -13.52 11.38 4.81
CA VAL A 815 -13.31 10.06 4.19
C VAL A 815 -13.62 8.91 5.17
N THR A 816 -13.33 9.07 6.47
CA THR A 816 -13.51 7.98 7.45
C THR A 816 -14.93 7.79 7.94
N THR A 817 -15.80 8.80 7.86
CA THR A 817 -17.20 8.66 8.30
C THR A 817 -18.08 7.93 7.29
N ASN A 818 -17.68 7.90 6.01
CA ASN A 818 -18.48 7.32 4.93
C ASN A 818 -18.11 5.87 4.58
N ASP A 819 -16.93 5.39 4.98
CA ASP A 819 -16.47 4.02 4.68
C ASP A 819 -16.87 2.98 5.76
N ASP A 820 -17.25 3.41 6.97
CA ASP A 820 -17.55 2.50 8.10
C ASP A 820 -19.02 2.05 8.20
N GLU A 821 -19.94 2.61 7.40
CA GLU A 821 -21.36 2.18 7.39
C GLU A 821 -21.69 1.10 6.33
N GLY A 822 -20.74 0.69 5.47
CA GLY A 822 -21.02 -0.22 4.34
C GLY A 822 -20.12 -1.44 4.15
N LYS A 823 -18.94 -1.53 4.78
CA LYS A 823 -18.02 -2.67 4.61
C LYS A 823 -17.86 -3.42 5.93
N GLY A 824 -18.42 -4.63 6.01
CA GLY A 824 -18.32 -5.48 7.20
C GLY A 824 -16.86 -5.68 7.64
N LYS A 825 -16.58 -5.55 8.94
CA LYS A 825 -15.25 -5.75 9.53
C LYS A 825 -14.71 -7.13 9.14
N HIS A 826 -13.71 -7.15 8.28
CA HIS A 826 -13.01 -8.37 7.90
C HIS A 826 -12.29 -8.98 9.12
N SER A 827 -12.54 -10.26 9.39
CA SER A 827 -12.03 -10.97 10.57
C SER A 827 -10.93 -11.98 10.16
N ALA A 828 -10.16 -12.47 11.13
CA ALA A 828 -9.12 -13.49 10.89
C ALA A 828 -9.69 -14.78 10.24
N LEU A 829 -11.00 -15.02 10.37
CA LEU A 829 -11.71 -16.12 9.71
C LEU A 829 -11.74 -15.98 8.18
N ASP A 830 -11.70 -14.76 7.64
CA ASP A 830 -11.69 -14.53 6.19
C ASP A 830 -10.36 -14.97 5.53
N LEU A 831 -9.28 -15.13 6.31
CA LEU A 831 -7.99 -15.66 5.84
C LEU A 831 -8.05 -17.16 5.48
N VAL A 832 -9.02 -17.87 6.06
CA VAL A 832 -9.19 -19.34 5.92
C VAL A 832 -10.40 -19.67 5.03
N ARG A 833 -11.26 -18.68 4.75
CA ARG A 833 -12.51 -18.84 4.01
C ARG A 833 -12.30 -19.16 2.52
N TYR A 834 -11.30 -18.54 1.89
CA TYR A 834 -11.00 -18.72 0.46
C TYR A 834 -9.93 -19.81 0.25
N PRO A 835 -10.07 -20.74 -0.71
CA PRO A 835 -9.22 -21.94 -0.81
C PRO A 835 -7.74 -21.65 -1.12
N ASN A 836 -7.43 -20.71 -2.03
CA ASN A 836 -6.05 -20.35 -2.34
C ASN A 836 -5.41 -19.49 -1.24
N LEU A 837 -6.19 -18.54 -0.70
CA LEU A 837 -5.74 -17.73 0.41
C LEU A 837 -5.52 -18.60 1.64
N ARG A 838 -6.38 -19.60 1.90
CA ARG A 838 -6.22 -20.60 2.96
C ARG A 838 -4.93 -21.38 2.81
N ASN A 839 -4.61 -21.92 1.64
CA ASN A 839 -3.38 -22.69 1.47
C ASN A 839 -2.12 -21.82 1.65
N ARG A 840 -2.17 -20.54 1.27
CA ARG A 840 -1.08 -19.58 1.52
C ARG A 840 -1.00 -19.15 2.96
N SER A 841 -2.12 -18.76 3.55
CA SER A 841 -2.25 -18.45 4.96
C SER A 841 -1.75 -19.63 5.79
N LEU A 842 -2.15 -20.87 5.48
CA LEU A 842 -1.66 -22.07 6.16
C LEU A 842 -0.17 -22.33 5.94
N ASN A 843 0.40 -22.00 4.78
CA ASN A 843 1.83 -22.15 4.51
C ASN A 843 2.66 -21.03 5.15
N ILE A 844 2.17 -19.79 5.18
CA ILE A 844 2.76 -18.68 5.94
C ILE A 844 2.59 -18.98 7.42
N PHE A 845 1.44 -19.49 7.85
CA PHE A 845 1.19 -20.09 9.15
C PHE A 845 1.88 -21.46 9.30
N PHE A 846 2.71 -21.92 8.39
CA PHE A 846 3.57 -23.07 8.64
C PHE A 846 4.99 -22.53 8.82
N ASN A 847 5.42 -21.66 7.93
CA ASN A 847 6.71 -20.98 8.04
C ASN A 847 6.81 -20.10 9.29
N TRP A 848 5.74 -19.38 9.66
CA TRP A 848 5.57 -18.71 10.95
C TRP A 848 5.04 -19.67 12.03
N VAL A 849 3.95 -20.37 11.73
CA VAL A 849 3.06 -21.03 12.71
C VAL A 849 3.21 -22.56 12.71
N ARG A 850 4.31 -23.06 12.20
CA ARG A 850 4.74 -24.43 12.46
C ARG A 850 6.20 -24.37 12.78
N PHE A 851 6.52 -24.34 14.08
CA PHE A 851 7.75 -24.81 14.73
C PHE A 851 9.12 -24.39 14.18
N VAL A 852 9.28 -23.82 13.00
CA VAL A 852 10.57 -23.79 12.34
C VAL A 852 11.35 -22.57 12.79
N ILE A 853 10.91 -21.38 12.39
CA ILE A 853 11.75 -20.18 12.57
C ILE A 853 11.74 -19.74 14.03
N SER A 854 10.57 -19.63 14.67
CA SER A 854 10.45 -19.18 16.06
C SER A 854 11.07 -20.18 17.05
N CYS A 855 10.76 -21.48 16.91
CA CYS A 855 11.32 -22.52 17.79
C CYS A 855 12.84 -22.65 17.58
N THR A 856 13.33 -22.62 16.34
CA THR A 856 14.78 -22.71 16.07
C THR A 856 15.50 -21.44 16.49
N TYR A 857 14.93 -20.25 16.27
CA TYR A 857 15.54 -18.98 16.68
C TYR A 857 15.69 -18.89 18.19
N PHE A 858 14.59 -19.08 18.94
CA PHE A 858 14.63 -19.03 20.40
C PHE A 858 15.31 -20.27 20.99
N GLY A 859 15.15 -21.43 20.34
CA GLY A 859 15.80 -22.68 20.71
C GLY A 859 17.32 -22.61 20.65
N LEU A 860 17.89 -22.12 19.54
CA LEU A 860 19.34 -21.90 19.42
C LEU A 860 19.82 -20.80 20.38
N SER A 861 19.01 -19.76 20.61
CA SER A 861 19.35 -18.69 21.56
C SER A 861 19.36 -19.14 23.02
N TRP A 862 18.46 -20.03 23.42
CA TRP A 862 18.43 -20.57 24.79
C TRP A 862 19.39 -21.74 24.98
N ASN A 863 19.71 -22.48 23.92
CA ASN A 863 20.64 -23.61 23.96
C ASN A 863 22.12 -23.18 23.86
N SER A 864 22.43 -21.89 23.69
CA SER A 864 23.81 -21.43 23.52
C SER A 864 24.68 -21.63 24.76
N SER A 865 24.09 -21.75 25.95
CA SER A 865 24.79 -22.08 27.20
C SER A 865 25.09 -23.58 27.35
N SER A 866 24.41 -24.44 26.58
CA SER A 866 24.69 -25.89 26.57
C SER A 866 25.80 -26.27 25.58
N LEU A 867 26.29 -25.29 24.80
CA LEU A 867 27.44 -25.46 23.92
C LEU A 867 28.69 -25.44 24.78
N GLY A 868 29.52 -26.49 24.71
CA GLY A 868 30.75 -26.58 25.50
C GLY A 868 31.63 -25.33 25.36
N GLY A 869 32.34 -24.95 26.42
CA GLY A 869 33.13 -23.72 26.48
C GLY A 869 32.60 -22.74 27.53
N ASN A 870 32.79 -21.44 27.29
CA ASN A 870 32.31 -20.38 28.19
C ASN A 870 30.91 -19.91 27.76
N ASP A 871 29.92 -20.12 28.62
CA ASP A 871 28.51 -19.81 28.38
C ASP A 871 28.27 -18.34 28.00
N TYR A 872 28.97 -17.41 28.65
CA TYR A 872 28.85 -15.97 28.39
C TYR A 872 29.41 -15.60 27.02
N LEU A 873 30.56 -16.19 26.64
CA LEU A 873 31.19 -15.96 25.35
C LEU A 873 30.33 -16.54 24.22
N ASN A 874 29.81 -17.76 24.40
CA ASN A 874 28.94 -18.40 23.42
C ASN A 874 27.64 -17.61 23.19
N PHE A 875 27.04 -17.09 24.27
CA PHE A 875 25.84 -16.25 24.20
C PHE A 875 26.14 -14.86 23.60
N LEU A 876 27.31 -14.27 23.87
CA LEU A 876 27.76 -13.00 23.25
C LEU A 876 27.98 -13.15 21.73
N ILE A 877 28.66 -14.22 21.31
CA ILE A 877 28.86 -14.54 19.88
C ILE A 877 27.50 -14.72 19.19
N SER A 878 26.57 -15.44 19.82
CA SER A 878 25.20 -15.60 19.31
C SER A 878 24.48 -14.25 19.10
N GLY A 879 24.68 -13.28 20.01
CA GLY A 879 24.14 -11.93 19.85
C GLY A 879 24.83 -11.11 18.74
N LEU A 880 26.16 -11.17 18.62
CA LEU A 880 26.93 -10.43 17.60
C LEU A 880 26.63 -10.92 16.18
N VAL A 881 26.38 -12.22 16.02
CA VAL A 881 26.07 -12.84 14.73
C VAL A 881 24.74 -12.34 14.15
N GLU A 882 23.82 -11.79 14.95
CA GLU A 882 22.57 -11.23 14.44
C GLU A 882 22.73 -9.86 13.76
N ILE A 883 23.79 -9.10 14.07
CA ILE A 883 24.03 -7.76 13.51
C ILE A 883 24.22 -7.77 11.97
N PRO A 884 25.05 -8.65 11.37
CA PRO A 884 25.22 -8.66 9.92
C PRO A 884 23.98 -9.12 9.15
N ALA A 885 23.04 -9.85 9.76
CA ALA A 885 21.89 -10.43 9.04
C ALA A 885 20.96 -9.37 8.40
N PRO A 886 20.43 -8.35 9.12
CA PRO A 886 19.60 -7.31 8.50
C PRO A 886 20.33 -6.50 7.42
N GLY A 887 21.64 -6.26 7.59
CA GLY A 887 22.45 -5.51 6.62
C GLY A 887 22.63 -6.27 5.31
N LEU A 888 22.92 -7.57 5.39
CA LEU A 888 22.99 -8.46 4.21
C LEU A 888 21.65 -8.58 3.50
N LEU A 889 20.54 -8.56 4.25
CA LEU A 889 19.20 -8.58 3.66
C LEU A 889 18.90 -7.32 2.85
N ILE A 890 19.23 -6.13 3.36
CA ILE A 890 19.02 -4.87 2.62
C ILE A 890 19.74 -4.91 1.26
N LEU A 891 20.93 -5.50 1.19
CA LEU A 891 21.70 -5.62 -0.05
C LEU A 891 21.20 -6.71 -1.01
N THR A 892 20.58 -7.77 -0.49
CA THR A 892 20.23 -8.98 -1.27
C THR A 892 18.75 -9.01 -1.67
N LEU A 893 17.86 -8.36 -0.92
CA LEU A 893 16.41 -8.33 -1.16
C LEU A 893 16.03 -7.76 -2.53
N ASP A 894 16.79 -6.76 -3.01
CA ASP A 894 16.53 -6.11 -4.31
C ASP A 894 17.16 -6.87 -5.49
N ARG A 895 18.08 -7.82 -5.24
CA ARG A 895 18.85 -8.51 -6.29
C ARG A 895 18.39 -9.93 -6.55
N TRP A 896 18.04 -10.69 -5.51
CA TRP A 896 17.79 -12.14 -5.62
C TRP A 896 16.31 -12.52 -5.47
N GLY A 897 15.42 -11.59 -5.09
CA GLY A 897 14.01 -11.89 -4.83
C GLY A 897 13.77 -12.50 -3.43
N ARG A 898 12.51 -12.53 -2.99
CA ARG A 898 12.17 -12.83 -1.57
C ARG A 898 12.06 -14.33 -1.31
N LYS A 899 11.54 -15.10 -2.27
CA LYS A 899 11.37 -16.55 -2.15
C LYS A 899 12.71 -17.32 -2.11
N PRO A 900 13.65 -17.15 -3.05
CA PRO A 900 14.90 -17.92 -3.04
C PRO A 900 15.77 -17.56 -1.85
N LEU A 901 15.70 -16.32 -1.37
CA LEU A 901 16.38 -15.88 -0.15
C LEU A 901 15.83 -16.63 1.07
N PHE A 902 14.51 -16.65 1.25
CA PHE A 902 13.83 -17.36 2.34
C PHE A 902 14.12 -18.88 2.35
N THR A 903 13.94 -19.53 1.20
CA THR A 903 14.18 -20.99 1.10
C THR A 903 15.67 -21.31 1.22
N GLY A 904 16.55 -20.50 0.63
CA GLY A 904 18.00 -20.72 0.67
C GLY A 904 18.56 -20.64 2.08
N THR A 905 18.17 -19.64 2.87
CA THR A 905 18.63 -19.49 4.26
C THR A 905 18.08 -20.58 5.17
N MET A 906 16.84 -21.04 4.96
CA MET A 906 16.25 -22.16 5.72
C MET A 906 16.93 -23.51 5.44
N LEU A 907 17.23 -23.80 4.17
CA LEU A 907 17.97 -25.02 3.79
C LEU A 907 19.42 -24.97 4.28
N LEU A 908 20.04 -23.79 4.28
CA LEU A 908 21.37 -23.60 4.84
C LEU A 908 21.39 -23.91 6.34
N THR A 909 20.43 -23.39 7.11
CA THR A 909 20.31 -23.74 8.53
C THR A 909 20.12 -25.25 8.73
N ALA A 910 19.21 -25.88 7.99
CA ALA A 910 18.96 -27.31 8.11
C ALA A 910 20.23 -28.15 7.86
N SER A 911 20.95 -27.81 6.80
CA SER A 911 22.19 -28.50 6.43
C SER A 911 23.25 -28.37 7.53
N VAL A 912 23.43 -27.15 8.06
CA VAL A 912 24.46 -26.85 9.05
C VAL A 912 24.15 -27.48 10.42
N LEU A 913 22.88 -27.49 10.84
CA LEU A 913 22.45 -28.15 12.09
C LEU A 913 22.45 -29.67 12.01
N LEU A 914 22.26 -30.26 10.82
CA LEU A 914 22.40 -31.71 10.65
C LEU A 914 23.87 -32.12 10.60
N LEU A 915 24.72 -31.32 9.92
CA LEU A 915 26.17 -31.53 9.86
C LEU A 915 26.86 -31.37 11.21
N SER A 916 26.37 -30.51 12.11
CA SER A 916 26.96 -30.35 13.46
C SER A 916 26.94 -31.65 14.28
N ASN A 917 26.00 -32.56 14.00
CA ASN A 917 25.88 -33.84 14.70
C ASN A 917 26.94 -34.88 14.27
N LEU A 918 27.58 -34.71 13.12
CA LEU A 918 28.60 -35.62 12.61
C LEU A 918 30.00 -35.33 13.18
N ILE A 919 30.13 -34.26 13.99
CA ILE A 919 31.42 -33.77 14.48
C ILE A 919 31.73 -34.40 15.85
N PRO A 920 32.92 -35.01 16.03
CA PRO A 920 33.35 -35.55 17.32
C PRO A 920 33.53 -34.45 18.38
N GLN A 921 33.33 -34.81 19.65
CA GLN A 921 33.31 -33.88 20.80
C GLN A 921 34.63 -33.11 21.04
N ASP A 922 35.72 -33.52 20.38
CA ASP A 922 37.04 -32.91 20.52
C ASP A 922 37.17 -31.56 19.76
N LEU A 923 36.31 -31.29 18.77
CA LEU A 923 36.32 -30.09 17.94
C LEU A 923 35.21 -29.10 18.30
N ASN A 924 35.19 -28.64 19.56
CA ASN A 924 34.16 -27.72 20.08
C ASN A 924 34.07 -26.39 19.30
N TRP A 925 35.19 -25.83 18.82
CA TRP A 925 35.21 -24.58 18.07
C TRP A 925 34.48 -24.70 16.71
N LEU A 926 34.60 -25.85 16.04
CA LEU A 926 33.96 -26.11 14.75
C LEU A 926 32.44 -26.27 14.92
N ARG A 927 32.02 -26.97 15.99
CA ARG A 927 30.61 -27.10 16.36
C ARG A 927 29.96 -25.74 16.63
N ILE A 928 30.61 -24.87 17.42
CA ILE A 928 30.13 -23.52 17.70
C ILE A 928 30.02 -22.73 16.39
N THR A 929 31.04 -22.77 15.52
CA THR A 929 31.05 -22.01 14.26
C THR A 929 29.88 -22.39 13.34
N LEU A 930 29.62 -23.70 13.18
CA LEU A 930 28.50 -24.18 12.39
C LEU A 930 27.17 -23.73 12.99
N ILE A 931 26.96 -23.91 14.30
CA ILE A 931 25.72 -23.48 14.96
C ILE A 931 25.50 -21.96 14.81
N MET A 932 26.58 -21.16 14.84
CA MET A 932 26.51 -19.72 14.60
C MET A 932 26.15 -19.36 13.15
N ILE A 933 26.66 -20.10 12.15
CA ILE A 933 26.23 -19.94 10.74
C ILE A 933 24.73 -20.28 10.59
N GLY A 934 24.28 -21.34 11.27
CA GLY A 934 22.86 -21.71 11.33
C GLY A 934 22.00 -20.61 11.96
N LYS A 935 22.49 -20.00 13.05
CA LYS A 935 21.86 -18.89 13.76
C LYS A 935 21.75 -17.63 12.90
N LEU A 936 22.82 -17.23 12.20
CA LEU A 936 22.82 -16.13 11.23
C LEU A 936 21.72 -16.31 10.18
N SER A 937 21.64 -17.52 9.62
CA SER A 937 20.75 -17.87 8.52
C SER A 937 19.28 -17.91 8.98
N VAL A 938 19.00 -18.39 10.20
CA VAL A 938 17.67 -18.32 10.82
C VAL A 938 17.25 -16.88 11.09
N THR A 939 18.15 -16.04 11.58
CA THR A 939 17.85 -14.61 11.83
C THR A 939 17.53 -13.88 10.53
N ALA A 940 18.25 -14.17 9.44
CA ALA A 940 17.91 -13.64 8.12
C ALA A 940 16.51 -14.12 7.66
N SER A 941 16.22 -15.40 7.83
CA SER A 941 14.91 -15.98 7.48
C SER A 941 13.75 -15.38 8.29
N PHE A 942 13.98 -15.09 9.57
CA PHE A 942 13.01 -14.42 10.45
C PHE A 942 12.65 -13.03 9.92
N ASN A 943 13.62 -12.24 9.49
CA ASN A 943 13.33 -10.91 8.92
C ASN A 943 12.64 -10.99 7.55
N VAL A 944 13.03 -11.95 6.69
CA VAL A 944 12.40 -12.14 5.36
C VAL A 944 10.95 -12.59 5.47
N VAL A 945 10.62 -13.48 6.43
CA VAL A 945 9.24 -13.98 6.57
C VAL A 945 8.28 -12.87 7.00
N TYR A 946 8.75 -11.89 7.80
CA TYR A 946 7.98 -10.69 8.16
C TYR A 946 7.60 -9.87 6.92
N ILE A 947 8.56 -9.61 6.03
CA ILE A 947 8.32 -8.88 4.78
C ILE A 947 7.40 -9.68 3.86
N MET A 948 7.71 -10.96 3.64
CA MET A 948 6.96 -11.83 2.74
C MET A 948 5.50 -11.95 3.17
N SER A 949 5.22 -11.94 4.49
CA SER A 949 3.84 -11.98 4.99
C SER A 949 3.10 -10.68 4.74
N ALA A 950 3.76 -9.54 4.88
CA ALA A 950 3.19 -8.26 4.51
C ALA A 950 2.91 -8.17 3.00
N GLU A 951 3.75 -8.78 2.16
CA GLU A 951 3.58 -8.77 0.70
C GLU A 951 2.54 -9.79 0.19
N GLN A 952 2.35 -10.92 0.89
CA GLN A 952 1.43 -11.98 0.46
C GLN A 952 -0.03 -11.70 0.83
N PHE A 953 -0.28 -11.03 1.96
CA PHE A 953 -1.64 -10.73 2.40
C PHE A 953 -2.20 -9.47 1.70
N PRO A 954 -3.47 -9.50 1.26
CA PRO A 954 -4.09 -8.35 0.62
C PRO A 954 -4.19 -7.18 1.60
N THR A 955 -4.12 -5.94 1.10
CA THR A 955 -4.07 -4.73 1.96
C THR A 955 -5.17 -4.69 3.01
N VAL A 956 -6.40 -5.11 2.66
CA VAL A 956 -7.56 -5.20 3.57
C VAL A 956 -7.42 -6.23 4.69
N LEU A 957 -6.61 -7.29 4.51
CA LEU A 957 -6.38 -8.35 5.51
C LEU A 957 -4.95 -8.36 6.05
N ARG A 958 -4.06 -7.46 5.61
CA ARG A 958 -2.62 -7.51 5.89
C ARG A 958 -2.30 -7.43 7.38
N ASN A 959 -2.91 -6.49 8.09
CA ASN A 959 -2.70 -6.33 9.53
C ASN A 959 -3.20 -7.55 10.31
N VAL A 960 -4.37 -8.08 9.92
CA VAL A 960 -4.96 -9.27 10.53
C VAL A 960 -4.11 -10.51 10.24
N GLY A 961 -3.63 -10.69 9.00
CA GLY A 961 -2.78 -11.80 8.59
C GLY A 961 -1.41 -11.82 9.27
N ILE A 962 -0.73 -10.67 9.36
CA ILE A 962 0.55 -10.54 10.10
C ILE A 962 0.33 -10.78 11.60
N GLY A 963 -0.74 -10.21 12.17
CA GLY A 963 -1.10 -10.40 13.58
C GLY A 963 -1.37 -11.87 13.92
N SER A 964 -2.20 -12.54 13.12
CA SER A 964 -2.49 -13.98 13.26
C SER A 964 -1.24 -14.84 13.08
N SER A 965 -0.38 -14.51 12.10
CA SER A 965 0.89 -15.21 11.89
C SER A 965 1.82 -15.08 13.11
N SER A 966 1.91 -13.87 13.69
CA SER A 966 2.72 -13.59 14.88
C SER A 966 2.22 -14.29 16.12
N THR A 967 0.92 -14.22 16.41
CA THR A 967 0.28 -14.90 17.54
C THR A 967 0.63 -16.37 17.50
N CYS A 968 0.39 -17.01 16.38
CA CYS A 968 0.59 -18.43 16.27
C CYS A 968 2.10 -18.82 16.21
N ALA A 969 3.03 -17.91 15.86
CA ALA A 969 4.48 -18.15 15.96
C ALA A 969 4.97 -18.23 17.42
N ARG A 970 4.22 -17.68 18.39
CA ARG A 970 4.54 -17.77 19.82
C ARG A 970 4.40 -19.19 20.35
N ILE A 971 3.56 -20.02 19.73
CA ILE A 971 3.42 -21.44 20.07
C ILE A 971 4.77 -22.17 19.90
N GLY A 972 5.55 -21.82 18.86
CA GLY A 972 6.91 -22.37 18.68
C GLY A 972 7.87 -21.99 19.81
N GLY A 973 7.74 -20.77 20.35
CA GLY A 973 8.52 -20.32 21.51
C GLY A 973 8.14 -21.03 22.81
N ILE A 974 6.89 -21.48 22.96
CA ILE A 974 6.44 -22.26 24.12
C ILE A 974 7.04 -23.67 24.10
N VAL A 975 7.22 -24.26 22.91
CA VAL A 975 7.74 -25.63 22.76
C VAL A 975 9.27 -25.69 22.78
N ALA A 976 9.96 -24.61 22.37
CA ALA A 976 11.43 -24.56 22.34
C ALA A 976 12.12 -24.97 23.65
N PRO A 977 11.71 -24.50 24.85
CA PRO A 977 12.33 -24.91 26.11
C PRO A 977 12.19 -26.41 26.40
N TYR A 978 11.09 -27.04 25.97
CA TYR A 978 10.89 -28.48 26.11
C TYR A 978 11.73 -29.29 25.11
N VAL A 979 11.96 -28.75 23.91
CA VAL A 979 12.91 -29.35 22.96
C VAL A 979 14.33 -29.26 23.52
N ILE A 980 14.71 -28.16 24.17
CA ILE A 980 16.01 -28.06 24.85
C ILE A 980 16.07 -29.03 26.04
N TYR A 981 15.00 -29.16 26.81
CA TYR A 981 14.94 -30.10 27.94
C TYR A 981 15.24 -31.55 27.50
N SER A 982 14.83 -31.94 26.30
CA SER A 982 15.12 -33.27 25.74
C SER A 982 16.63 -33.55 25.53
N ALA A 983 17.49 -32.52 25.58
CA ALA A 983 18.95 -32.66 25.60
C ALA A 983 19.46 -33.46 26.82
N THR A 984 18.69 -33.53 27.91
CA THR A 984 19.02 -34.31 29.11
C THR A 984 19.08 -35.81 28.83
N THR A 985 18.31 -36.29 27.85
CA THR A 985 18.29 -37.71 27.44
C THR A 985 19.29 -37.97 26.33
N TRP A 986 19.36 -37.08 25.34
CA TRP A 986 20.31 -37.19 24.22
C TRP A 986 20.82 -35.82 23.80
N LYS A 987 22.11 -35.54 24.02
CA LYS A 987 22.74 -34.22 23.82
C LYS A 987 22.58 -33.65 22.40
N ALA A 988 22.52 -34.50 21.38
CA ALA A 988 22.37 -34.12 19.97
C ALA A 988 20.90 -33.93 19.52
N PHE A 989 19.94 -34.38 20.32
CA PHE A 989 18.53 -34.45 19.93
C PHE A 989 17.88 -33.09 19.59
N PRO A 990 18.13 -31.99 20.34
CA PRO A 990 17.54 -30.69 20.00
C PRO A 990 18.00 -30.18 18.63
N GLU A 991 19.28 -30.36 18.29
CA GLU A 991 19.86 -29.91 17.02
C GLU A 991 19.24 -30.66 15.83
N VAL A 992 19.04 -31.97 15.97
CA VAL A 992 18.36 -32.80 14.95
C VAL A 992 16.91 -32.35 14.76
N ILE A 993 16.17 -32.09 15.84
CA ILE A 993 14.79 -31.60 15.78
C ILE A 993 14.74 -30.26 15.05
N PHE A 994 15.58 -29.29 15.43
CA PHE A 994 15.63 -27.99 14.77
C PHE A 994 16.06 -28.09 13.29
N GLY A 995 16.98 -28.99 12.95
CA GLY A 995 17.40 -29.28 11.57
C GLY A 995 16.28 -29.88 10.70
N LEU A 996 15.55 -30.87 11.21
CA LEU A 996 14.42 -31.49 10.49
C LEU A 996 13.25 -30.52 10.32
N LEU A 997 12.98 -29.72 11.35
CA LEU A 997 11.98 -28.66 11.28
C LEU A 997 12.34 -27.64 10.18
N THR A 998 13.57 -27.11 10.19
CA THR A 998 14.05 -26.16 9.17
C THR A 998 14.07 -26.71 7.75
N LEU A 999 14.37 -28.00 7.59
CA LEU A 999 14.26 -28.68 6.31
C LEU A 999 12.82 -28.71 5.79
N SER A 1000 11.86 -29.05 6.65
CA SER A 1000 10.44 -29.07 6.27
C SER A 1000 9.90 -27.68 5.92
N GLY A 1001 10.34 -26.64 6.64
CA GLY A 1001 10.00 -25.24 6.35
C GLY A 1001 10.55 -24.77 5.01
N GLY A 1002 11.83 -25.06 4.72
CA GLY A 1002 12.46 -24.74 3.44
C GLY A 1002 11.74 -25.37 2.24
N LEU A 1003 11.35 -26.66 2.35
CA LEU A 1003 10.61 -27.38 1.31
C LEU A 1003 9.20 -26.79 1.09
N LEU A 1004 8.47 -26.46 2.15
CA LEU A 1004 7.15 -25.84 2.03
C LEU A 1004 7.23 -24.38 1.56
N GLY A 1005 8.31 -23.67 1.86
CA GLY A 1005 8.60 -22.34 1.32
C GLY A 1005 8.68 -22.31 -0.21
N LEU A 1006 9.02 -23.43 -0.87
CA LEU A 1006 9.02 -23.53 -2.34
C LEU A 1006 7.60 -23.40 -2.95
N LEU A 1007 6.55 -23.68 -2.17
CA LEU A 1007 5.16 -23.56 -2.63
C LEU A 1007 4.64 -22.12 -2.57
N LEU A 1008 5.39 -21.19 -1.95
CA LEU A 1008 5.01 -19.78 -1.90
C LEU A 1008 5.29 -19.09 -3.26
N PRO A 1009 4.41 -18.18 -3.71
CA PRO A 1009 4.64 -17.39 -4.91
C PRO A 1009 5.72 -16.33 -4.66
N GLU A 1010 6.56 -16.07 -5.66
CA GLU A 1010 7.52 -14.95 -5.62
C GLU A 1010 6.77 -13.61 -5.68
N THR A 1011 7.13 -12.68 -4.79
CA THR A 1011 6.55 -11.34 -4.65
C THR A 1011 7.42 -10.24 -5.26
N PHE A 1012 8.64 -10.55 -5.68
CA PHE A 1012 9.55 -9.62 -6.37
C PHE A 1012 8.92 -8.99 -7.63
N ASN A 1013 8.86 -7.65 -7.67
CA ASN A 1013 8.30 -6.81 -8.74
C ASN A 1013 6.88 -7.17 -9.21
N LYS A 1014 6.04 -7.73 -8.31
CA LYS A 1014 4.64 -8.03 -8.62
C LYS A 1014 3.71 -7.11 -7.85
N LYS A 1015 2.61 -6.69 -8.50
CA LYS A 1015 1.56 -5.88 -7.87
C LYS A 1015 1.01 -6.61 -6.63
N LEU A 1016 1.04 -5.97 -5.48
CA LEU A 1016 0.48 -6.51 -4.25
C LEU A 1016 -1.05 -6.59 -4.40
N PRO A 1017 -1.69 -7.64 -3.88
CA PRO A 1017 -3.14 -7.73 -3.96
C PRO A 1017 -3.78 -6.68 -3.04
N ASP A 1018 -4.73 -5.91 -3.54
CA ASP A 1018 -5.43 -4.90 -2.75
C ASP A 1018 -6.76 -5.45 -2.23
N THR A 1019 -7.44 -6.27 -3.03
CA THR A 1019 -8.69 -6.93 -2.64
C THR A 1019 -8.50 -8.41 -2.32
N VAL A 1020 -9.43 -8.99 -1.57
CA VAL A 1020 -9.44 -10.43 -1.25
C VAL A 1020 -9.54 -11.29 -2.52
N GLN A 1021 -10.28 -10.81 -3.53
CA GLN A 1021 -10.46 -11.48 -4.83
C GLN A 1021 -9.18 -11.43 -5.68
N GLU A 1022 -8.46 -10.30 -5.68
CA GLU A 1022 -7.13 -10.22 -6.30
C GLU A 1022 -6.13 -11.15 -5.60
N GLY A 1023 -6.19 -11.24 -4.26
CA GLY A 1023 -5.38 -12.18 -3.48
C GLY A 1023 -5.62 -13.65 -3.89
N GLU A 1024 -6.85 -14.02 -4.22
CA GLU A 1024 -7.21 -15.37 -4.68
C GLU A 1024 -6.70 -15.69 -6.10
N ASN A 1025 -6.61 -14.67 -6.96
CA ASN A 1025 -6.16 -14.79 -8.35
C ASN A 1025 -4.65 -14.61 -8.52
N TYR A 1026 -4.00 -13.91 -7.59
CA TYR A 1026 -2.54 -13.74 -7.54
C TYR A 1026 -1.84 -15.10 -7.65
N GLY A 1027 -0.94 -15.30 -8.61
CA GLY A 1027 -0.21 -16.57 -8.78
C GLY A 1027 -0.87 -17.67 -9.64
N LYS A 1028 -2.14 -17.53 -10.08
CA LYS A 1028 -2.77 -18.47 -11.06
C LYS A 1028 -2.15 -18.38 -12.46
N ASP A 1029 -1.50 -17.27 -12.79
CA ASP A 1029 -0.90 -17.04 -14.12
C ASP A 1029 0.28 -17.97 -14.42
N LEU A 1030 0.98 -18.49 -13.39
CA LEU A 1030 2.07 -19.44 -13.56
C LEU A 1030 1.59 -20.83 -13.98
N GLU A 1031 0.45 -21.31 -13.45
CA GLU A 1031 -0.15 -22.58 -13.88
C GLU A 1031 -0.71 -22.50 -15.30
N LYS A 1032 -1.29 -21.36 -15.69
CA LYS A 1032 -1.76 -21.14 -17.07
C LYS A 1032 -0.60 -21.06 -18.05
N ARG A 1033 0.51 -20.38 -17.72
CA ARG A 1033 1.74 -20.34 -18.56
C ARG A 1033 2.43 -21.70 -18.65
N GLN A 1034 2.50 -22.47 -17.56
CA GLN A 1034 3.09 -23.81 -17.58
C GLN A 1034 2.21 -24.81 -18.35
N LYS A 1035 0.88 -24.74 -18.23
CA LYS A 1035 -0.06 -25.55 -19.05
C LYS A 1035 -0.04 -25.13 -20.52
N SER A 1036 0.14 -23.84 -20.82
CA SER A 1036 0.33 -23.32 -22.19
C SER A 1036 1.64 -23.82 -22.82
N ASN A 1037 2.77 -23.72 -22.12
CA ASN A 1037 4.07 -24.23 -22.60
C ASN A 1037 4.12 -25.76 -22.72
N ARG A 1038 3.32 -26.49 -21.92
CA ARG A 1038 3.19 -27.95 -22.04
C ARG A 1038 2.32 -28.34 -23.24
N ARG A 1039 1.33 -27.51 -23.61
CA ARG A 1039 0.50 -27.68 -24.82
C ARG A 1039 1.24 -27.31 -26.11
N SER A 1040 2.09 -26.28 -26.11
CA SER A 1040 2.92 -25.93 -27.28
C SER A 1040 3.99 -26.98 -27.58
N ARG A 1041 4.62 -27.57 -26.54
CA ARG A 1041 5.59 -28.67 -26.73
C ARG A 1041 4.96 -29.96 -27.29
N THR A 1042 3.68 -30.19 -27.05
CA THR A 1042 2.94 -31.34 -27.62
C THR A 1042 2.39 -31.08 -29.02
N SER A 1043 2.26 -29.82 -29.47
CA SER A 1043 1.83 -29.52 -30.85
C SER A 1043 2.98 -29.56 -31.85
N ASP A 1044 4.22 -29.29 -31.42
CA ASP A 1044 5.40 -29.23 -32.30
C ASP A 1044 5.99 -30.62 -32.62
N THR A 1045 5.40 -31.71 -32.12
CA THR A 1045 5.85 -33.10 -32.37
C THR A 1045 5.00 -33.86 -33.40
N ASN A 1046 3.95 -33.25 -33.97
CA ASN A 1046 3.03 -33.88 -34.93
C ASN A 1046 2.83 -33.07 -36.22
N GLN A 1047 3.92 -32.64 -36.87
CA GLN A 1047 3.85 -32.25 -38.28
C GLN A 1047 4.86 -33.05 -39.08
N ASP A 1048 4.33 -34.10 -39.70
CA ASP A 1048 4.96 -34.92 -40.72
C ASP A 1048 5.39 -34.07 -41.93
N LEU A 1049 6.58 -34.39 -42.43
CA LEU A 1049 7.13 -33.95 -43.71
C LEU A 1049 6.25 -34.40 -44.88
N PRO A 1050 5.97 -33.55 -45.90
CA PRO A 1050 5.54 -34.05 -47.19
C PRO A 1050 6.75 -34.36 -48.06
N LEU A 1051 6.94 -35.66 -48.34
CA LEU A 1051 7.56 -36.15 -49.57
C LEU A 1051 6.47 -36.19 -50.63
N GLY A 1052 6.65 -35.47 -51.75
CA GLY A 1052 5.73 -35.44 -52.90
C GLY A 1052 5.75 -34.12 -53.62
#